data_AF-A0A7W4YDZ8-F1
#
_entry.id   AF-A0A7W4YDZ8-F1
#
_cell.length_a   1.000
_cell.length_b   1.000
_cell.length_c   1.000
_cell.angle_alpha   90.00
_cell.angle_beta   90.00
_cell.angle_gamma   90.00
#
_symmetry.space_group_name_H-M   'P 1'
#
loop_
_entity.id
_entity.type
_entity.pdbx_description
1 polymer ?
#
loop_
_entity_poly.entity_id
_entity_poly.type
_entity_poly.pdbx_seq_one_letter_code
_entity_poly.pdbx_strand_id
1 'polypeptide(L)'
;MTRTWQKLLAVGTATTLAGGGLLVAAAPPTFAAPSGTELVINEAYGGGGNAGSLYTNDFVELFNPSSAEISVEGWSVQYFSAGGNLGGMAELTGSVAPNTHYLVSLAAGSSVTGALPAPDATGEISMGARGGIVALASTTDTLTLPGAGGVATDGLVDLVGYGGASAFEGSAPAPELNNSLSAQRSTTGLDSDENSADFVAATPTPENSSGGPTTAPEPTTTSTPTVLPATELVSIAEIQGSGSASPLVDQTVTTEGVVTAVYAEGGLGGFNIQTPGSVDPSTHRASTGVFVYGPAAAAPVSVGDRVAVTGRVSERFESTQISASSVEQLAGGPEHVVEPVSVAWPETDEERERYEGMLLAPAGTYRVSENYALNQYGEVGLSVGERLLVTPTEVGEPGSAEAVAQAEYNEAHSVILDDGASTDFLRREGGSMINADIPLPYLSIETPVTVGATATFTEPVVVHYSFDSYRFQPATTLTGSDTAPVRFSDARETEPEPVGGNLQLGTFNVLNYFTSLGVDYCAPDQSYTDRDGNPISANGCLPRGAWDEENLARQEAKIVAAISQLDADIVALEEIEDSSDFGKDRDAALIDLVAALNESAGTLRWAHVPSPAEVPSTGDDVIRTAFIYQQANVEVVGSSTILDDPAFINGRAPLAQTFADPTTGSEFIVVANHFKSKGGSGDGDNADNDDTVGPAGAVGGWNGDRTRQAQALVGFTDAQREAHATDLVFLTGDFNSYSQEDPMRVLADAGFENLGDARNRTAGEPGVVGTEYSYNFDGAVGSLDHILASGAAADQVTGADVWTINAYEQVGIEYSRNNYNVTQLYSVDVSRSSDHNPFLIGLDFTGEPTPTPTSTPPLEPAPTETSAPEPTPTSTEGAGPGVSPTMSATPPAAGEPSGTPTGVPGADGGMLATTGAELGLLLPFGGAALLLAGTLALLVKRRADQA
;
A
#
# COMPACT_ATOMS: atom_id res chain seq x y z
N MET A 1 8.62 53.10 23.93
CA MET A 1 8.32 54.02 25.06
C MET A 1 7.53 53.23 26.11
N THR A 2 7.88 53.37 27.40
CA THR A 2 7.01 53.43 28.60
C THR A 2 5.67 52.68 28.67
N ARG A 3 5.22 52.02 29.77
CA ARG A 3 5.69 51.76 31.17
C ARG A 3 4.60 50.82 31.82
N THR A 4 4.71 50.11 32.95
CA THR A 4 5.69 49.95 34.07
C THR A 4 5.39 48.62 34.82
N TRP A 5 6.44 47.86 35.23
CA TRP A 5 6.76 47.38 36.61
C TRP A 5 5.67 46.68 37.50
N GLN A 6 5.95 45.78 38.47
CA GLN A 6 7.17 45.11 38.98
C GLN A 6 6.82 43.88 39.89
N LYS A 7 7.66 42.84 39.82
CA LYS A 7 8.24 41.98 40.91
C LYS A 7 7.48 41.65 42.24
N LEU A 8 7.63 40.35 42.59
CA LEU A 8 7.96 39.73 43.92
C LEU A 8 6.87 39.10 44.83
N LEU A 9 7.28 37.93 45.36
CA LEU A 9 6.87 37.11 46.53
C LEU A 9 6.39 37.92 47.77
N ALA A 10 5.66 37.37 48.76
CA ALA A 10 5.75 36.02 49.36
C ALA A 10 4.53 35.55 50.19
N VAL A 11 4.53 34.24 50.50
CA VAL A 11 3.81 33.45 51.54
C VAL A 11 3.25 34.20 52.77
N GLY A 12 2.04 33.83 53.24
CA GLY A 12 1.54 34.25 54.57
C GLY A 12 0.15 33.75 55.04
N THR A 13 0.04 32.46 55.43
CA THR A 13 -0.92 31.86 56.43
C THR A 13 -2.40 32.29 56.51
N ALA A 14 -3.29 31.29 56.53
CA ALA A 14 -4.75 31.43 56.64
C ALA A 14 -5.29 31.82 58.03
N THR A 15 -6.47 32.48 58.03
CA THR A 15 -7.53 32.26 59.04
C THR A 15 -8.91 32.35 58.37
N THR A 16 -9.84 31.47 58.72
CA THR A 16 -11.22 31.43 58.20
C THR A 16 -12.16 32.43 58.87
N LEU A 17 -13.06 33.05 58.12
CA LEU A 17 -14.36 33.50 58.63
C LEU A 17 -15.40 33.56 57.49
N ALA A 18 -16.63 33.13 57.76
CA ALA A 18 -17.63 32.88 56.73
C ALA A 18 -18.34 34.16 56.24
N GLY A 19 -18.48 34.28 54.92
CA GLY A 19 -19.43 35.16 54.25
C GLY A 19 -20.31 34.30 53.35
N GLY A 20 -21.64 34.51 53.37
CA GLY A 20 -22.58 33.63 52.69
C GLY A 20 -22.41 33.64 51.18
N GLY A 21 -22.23 32.45 50.59
CA GLY A 21 -22.31 32.29 49.14
C GLY A 21 -23.71 32.66 48.65
N LEU A 22 -23.80 33.63 47.76
CA LEU A 22 -25.04 33.86 47.02
C LEU A 22 -25.18 32.69 46.04
N LEU A 23 -26.11 31.78 46.32
CA LEU A 23 -26.51 30.78 45.34
C LEU A 23 -27.15 31.52 44.16
N VAL A 24 -26.36 31.77 43.12
CA VAL A 24 -26.89 31.96 41.78
C VAL A 24 -27.46 30.60 41.41
N ALA A 25 -28.77 30.45 41.61
CA ALA A 25 -29.49 29.31 41.05
C ALA A 25 -29.34 29.42 39.52
N ALA A 26 -28.57 28.50 38.94
CA ALA A 26 -28.70 28.22 37.53
C ALA A 26 -30.17 27.89 37.27
N ALA A 27 -30.76 28.49 36.24
CA ALA A 27 -32.02 27.96 35.73
C ALA A 27 -31.75 26.50 35.30
N PRO A 28 -32.67 25.56 35.56
CA PRO A 28 -32.55 24.24 34.96
C PRO A 28 -32.51 24.40 33.43
N PRO A 29 -31.78 23.53 32.70
CA PRO A 29 -31.90 23.48 31.26
C PRO A 29 -33.38 23.30 30.88
N THR A 30 -33.85 24.13 29.94
CA THR A 30 -35.21 24.01 29.39
C THR A 30 -35.20 22.94 28.32
N PHE A 31 -35.42 21.69 28.73
CA PHE A 31 -35.74 20.60 27.84
C PHE A 31 -37.10 20.82 27.16
N ALA A 32 -37.24 20.26 25.96
CA ALA A 32 -38.49 20.01 25.26
C ALA A 32 -38.37 18.60 24.65
N ALA A 33 -39.38 17.73 24.73
CA ALA A 33 -40.81 18.02 24.95
C ALA A 33 -41.54 17.10 25.97
N PRO A 34 -41.34 17.29 27.30
CA PRO A 34 -42.09 16.58 28.35
C PRO A 34 -43.57 17.03 28.48
N SER A 35 -44.16 17.57 27.41
CA SER A 35 -45.56 17.99 27.30
C SER A 35 -46.49 16.89 26.80
N GLY A 36 -45.98 15.76 26.31
CA GLY A 36 -46.78 14.67 25.76
C GLY A 36 -47.57 15.10 24.50
N THR A 37 -46.94 15.92 23.66
CA THR A 37 -47.57 16.59 22.52
C THR A 37 -47.10 16.09 21.16
N GLU A 38 -45.99 15.34 21.12
CA GLU A 38 -45.30 14.87 19.93
C GLU A 38 -45.26 13.32 19.95
N LEU A 39 -44.86 12.71 18.82
CA LEU A 39 -44.86 11.26 18.64
C LEU A 39 -43.55 10.67 19.20
N VAL A 40 -43.63 9.55 19.93
CA VAL A 40 -42.46 8.93 20.60
C VAL A 40 -42.24 7.48 20.15
N ILE A 41 -41.00 6.99 20.20
CA ILE A 41 -40.62 5.60 20.00
C ILE A 41 -41.02 4.81 21.26
N ASN A 42 -41.99 3.90 21.15
CA ASN A 42 -42.50 3.13 22.29
C ASN A 42 -41.78 1.78 22.46
N GLU A 43 -41.41 1.12 21.37
CA GLU A 43 -40.69 -0.16 21.39
C GLU A 43 -39.70 -0.27 20.21
N ALA A 44 -38.52 -0.84 20.44
CA ALA A 44 -37.51 -1.12 19.41
C ALA A 44 -36.94 -2.54 19.53
N TYR A 45 -36.96 -3.30 18.43
CA TYR A 45 -36.53 -4.70 18.37
C TYR A 45 -35.65 -4.98 17.15
N GLY A 46 -34.36 -5.26 17.41
CA GLY A 46 -33.39 -5.70 16.41
C GLY A 46 -33.13 -7.21 16.40
N GLY A 47 -34.06 -8.01 16.94
CA GLY A 47 -33.92 -9.47 17.07
C GLY A 47 -34.50 -10.27 15.90
N GLY A 48 -35.02 -9.62 14.87
CA GLY A 48 -35.84 -10.18 13.80
C GLY A 48 -35.23 -11.40 13.12
N GLY A 49 -35.93 -12.53 13.16
CA GLY A 49 -35.55 -13.76 12.47
C GLY A 49 -34.18 -14.34 12.87
N ASN A 50 -33.58 -13.87 13.96
CA ASN A 50 -32.38 -14.45 14.55
C ASN A 50 -32.71 -15.70 15.38
N ALA A 51 -31.70 -16.50 15.73
CA ALA A 51 -31.89 -17.70 16.54
C ALA A 51 -32.41 -17.32 17.94
N GLY A 52 -33.58 -17.84 18.34
CA GLY A 52 -34.26 -17.45 19.59
C GLY A 52 -35.12 -16.18 19.49
N SER A 53 -35.36 -15.66 18.28
CA SER A 53 -36.30 -14.57 18.03
C SER A 53 -37.76 -14.99 18.25
N LEU A 54 -38.61 -14.02 18.58
CA LEU A 54 -40.06 -14.21 18.65
C LEU A 54 -40.77 -13.77 17.38
N TYR A 55 -40.18 -12.84 16.62
CA TYR A 55 -40.73 -12.32 15.37
C TYR A 55 -39.70 -12.39 14.24
N THR A 56 -40.19 -12.61 13.02
CA THR A 56 -39.37 -12.81 11.81
C THR A 56 -38.70 -11.51 11.35
N ASN A 57 -39.33 -10.37 11.64
CA ASN A 57 -38.88 -9.05 11.26
C ASN A 57 -38.38 -8.26 12.46
N ASP A 58 -37.38 -7.42 12.22
CA ASP A 58 -37.10 -6.28 13.08
C ASP A 58 -38.30 -5.32 13.07
N PHE A 59 -38.47 -4.53 14.14
CA PHE A 59 -39.51 -3.49 14.15
C PHE A 59 -39.17 -2.31 15.06
N VAL A 60 -39.81 -1.19 14.74
CA VAL A 60 -39.91 -0.01 15.60
C VAL A 60 -41.39 0.33 15.74
N GLU A 61 -41.85 0.52 16.96
CA GLU A 61 -43.20 0.95 17.29
C GLU A 61 -43.17 2.39 17.81
N LEU A 62 -44.10 3.21 17.32
CA LEU A 62 -44.28 4.59 17.75
C LEU A 62 -45.62 4.74 18.50
N PHE A 63 -45.74 5.71 19.40
CA PHE A 63 -46.99 6.01 20.12
C PHE A 63 -47.26 7.51 20.15
N ASN A 64 -48.54 7.89 20.01
CA ASN A 64 -49.01 9.28 20.10
C ASN A 64 -49.61 9.57 21.49
N PRO A 65 -48.85 10.12 22.47
CA PRO A 65 -49.37 10.49 23.79
C PRO A 65 -50.32 11.70 23.77
N SER A 66 -50.43 12.41 22.65
CA SER A 66 -51.17 13.67 22.58
C SER A 66 -52.70 13.47 22.53
N SER A 67 -53.43 14.58 22.61
CA SER A 67 -54.89 14.63 22.44
C SER A 67 -55.34 14.96 21.00
N ALA A 68 -54.41 14.99 20.05
CA ALA A 68 -54.66 15.27 18.63
C ALA A 68 -54.10 14.16 17.72
N GLU A 69 -54.56 14.14 16.48
CA GLU A 69 -53.97 13.32 15.43
C GLU A 69 -52.66 13.97 14.94
N ILE A 70 -51.60 13.18 14.83
CA ILE A 70 -50.28 13.62 14.33
C ILE A 70 -50.11 13.08 12.91
N SER A 71 -49.80 13.96 11.96
CA SER A 71 -49.43 13.59 10.59
C SER A 71 -47.95 13.22 10.56
N VAL A 72 -47.61 12.07 9.98
CA VAL A 72 -46.23 11.58 9.83
C VAL A 72 -45.76 11.59 8.36
N GLU A 73 -46.55 12.17 7.46
CA GLU A 73 -46.16 12.37 6.06
C GLU A 73 -44.83 13.15 5.94
N GLY A 74 -43.82 12.53 5.30
CA GLY A 74 -42.48 13.09 5.15
C GLY A 74 -41.57 12.94 6.39
N TRP A 75 -41.99 12.16 7.39
CA TRP A 75 -41.16 11.74 8.52
C TRP A 75 -40.47 10.41 8.20
N SER A 76 -39.46 10.04 8.98
CA SER A 76 -38.80 8.74 8.86
C SER A 76 -38.39 8.15 10.21
N VAL A 77 -38.27 6.82 10.26
CA VAL A 77 -37.46 6.12 11.26
C VAL A 77 -36.09 5.84 10.64
N GLN A 78 -35.03 6.25 11.34
CA GLN A 78 -33.65 6.06 10.91
C GLN A 78 -32.92 5.18 11.92
N TYR A 79 -32.15 4.21 11.42
CA TYR A 79 -31.35 3.31 12.26
C TYR A 79 -29.87 3.55 12.04
N PHE A 80 -29.11 3.53 13.12
CA PHE A 80 -27.66 3.57 13.12
C PHE A 80 -27.11 2.43 13.99
N SER A 81 -25.96 1.88 13.59
CA SER A 81 -25.22 0.90 14.38
C SER A 81 -24.88 1.46 15.76
N ALA A 82 -24.54 0.60 16.73
CA ALA A 82 -24.11 1.05 18.06
C ALA A 82 -22.94 2.05 18.03
N GLY A 83 -22.08 2.04 17.00
CA GLY A 83 -21.01 3.02 16.80
C GLY A 83 -21.47 4.36 16.19
N GLY A 84 -22.65 4.43 15.57
CA GLY A 84 -23.20 5.65 14.93
C GLY A 84 -23.22 5.65 13.40
N ASN A 85 -22.91 4.53 12.74
CA ASN A 85 -22.96 4.44 11.27
C ASN A 85 -24.41 4.19 10.80
N LEU A 86 -24.91 4.94 9.82
CA LEU A 86 -26.26 4.77 9.28
C LEU A 86 -26.44 3.35 8.70
N GLY A 87 -27.45 2.63 9.20
CA GLY A 87 -27.87 1.30 8.73
C GLY A 87 -29.13 1.31 7.86
N GLY A 88 -29.87 2.42 7.81
CA GLY A 88 -30.98 2.61 6.88
C GLY A 88 -32.08 3.57 7.35
N MET A 89 -33.10 3.72 6.51
CA MET A 89 -34.27 4.58 6.73
C MET A 89 -35.56 3.85 6.31
N ALA A 90 -36.65 4.12 7.01
CA ALA A 90 -38.03 3.80 6.61
C ALA A 90 -38.87 5.08 6.65
N GLU A 91 -39.44 5.48 5.50
CA GLU A 91 -40.35 6.62 5.40
C GLU A 91 -41.71 6.30 6.05
N LEU A 92 -42.28 7.26 6.78
CA LEU A 92 -43.58 7.15 7.43
C LEU A 92 -44.66 7.83 6.58
N THR A 93 -45.88 7.30 6.63
CA THR A 93 -47.00 7.80 5.81
C THR A 93 -48.31 7.91 6.59
N GLY A 94 -49.13 8.90 6.24
CA GLY A 94 -50.45 9.10 6.86
C GLY A 94 -50.37 9.74 8.25
N SER A 95 -51.14 9.19 9.21
CA SER A 95 -51.33 9.81 10.53
C SER A 95 -51.51 8.80 11.67
N VAL A 96 -51.08 9.20 12.87
CA VAL A 96 -51.24 8.45 14.13
C VAL A 96 -52.34 9.11 14.97
N ALA A 97 -53.38 8.35 15.31
CA ALA A 97 -54.51 8.86 16.10
C ALA A 97 -54.10 9.10 17.57
N PRO A 98 -54.77 10.02 18.30
CA PRO A 98 -54.42 10.30 19.69
C PRO A 98 -54.57 9.06 20.58
N ASN A 99 -53.54 8.77 21.38
CA ASN A 99 -53.44 7.61 22.27
C ASN A 99 -53.49 6.27 21.52
N THR A 100 -52.81 6.17 20.37
CA THR A 100 -52.65 4.93 19.59
C THR A 100 -51.19 4.70 19.16
N HIS A 101 -50.87 3.44 18.86
CA HIS A 101 -49.57 3.00 18.35
C HIS A 101 -49.49 3.10 16.81
N TYR A 102 -48.27 2.98 16.26
CA TYR A 102 -47.99 2.90 14.83
C TYR A 102 -46.78 1.98 14.62
N LEU A 103 -46.97 0.86 13.91
CA LEU A 103 -45.96 -0.20 13.80
C LEU A 103 -45.20 -0.11 12.48
N VAL A 104 -43.88 0.04 12.55
CA VAL A 104 -42.98 -0.01 11.39
C VAL A 104 -42.31 -1.38 11.36
N SER A 105 -42.69 -2.22 10.39
CA SER A 105 -41.98 -3.48 10.11
C SER A 105 -40.71 -3.20 9.33
N LEU A 106 -39.59 -3.76 9.76
CA LEU A 106 -38.29 -3.60 9.13
C LEU A 106 -37.85 -4.94 8.49
N ALA A 107 -36.55 -5.13 8.23
CA ALA A 107 -36.06 -6.30 7.50
C ALA A 107 -36.43 -7.63 8.18
N ALA A 108 -36.56 -8.68 7.37
CA ALA A 108 -36.73 -10.05 7.85
C ALA A 108 -35.36 -10.72 8.04
N GLY A 109 -35.15 -11.36 9.19
CA GLY A 109 -34.01 -12.25 9.40
C GLY A 109 -34.17 -13.59 8.68
N SER A 110 -33.14 -14.43 8.75
CA SER A 110 -33.10 -15.71 8.02
C SER A 110 -34.04 -16.79 8.56
N SER A 111 -34.46 -16.72 9.83
CA SER A 111 -35.39 -17.67 10.45
C SER A 111 -36.82 -17.15 10.43
N VAL A 112 -37.74 -17.90 9.82
CA VAL A 112 -39.18 -17.62 9.93
C VAL A 112 -39.67 -18.01 11.32
N THR A 113 -39.92 -17.02 12.18
CA THR A 113 -40.50 -17.20 13.53
C THR A 113 -41.91 -16.60 13.57
N GLY A 114 -42.27 -15.78 14.56
CA GLY A 114 -43.58 -15.15 14.60
C GLY A 114 -43.78 -14.14 13.48
N ALA A 115 -45.04 -13.92 13.07
CA ALA A 115 -45.41 -12.78 12.25
C ALA A 115 -45.78 -11.60 13.15
N LEU A 116 -45.36 -10.39 12.77
CA LEU A 116 -45.85 -9.16 13.38
C LEU A 116 -47.37 -8.99 13.12
N PRO A 117 -48.07 -8.13 13.87
CA PRO A 117 -49.31 -7.51 13.41
C PRO A 117 -49.12 -6.89 12.01
N ALA A 118 -50.21 -6.70 11.26
CA ALA A 118 -50.13 -5.99 9.97
C ALA A 118 -49.59 -4.57 10.21
N PRO A 119 -48.40 -4.20 9.70
CA PRO A 119 -47.75 -2.97 10.08
C PRO A 119 -48.38 -1.77 9.38
N ASP A 120 -48.20 -0.58 9.96
CA ASP A 120 -48.67 0.69 9.42
C ASP A 120 -47.68 1.26 8.39
N ALA A 121 -46.38 0.95 8.52
CA ALA A 121 -45.33 1.23 7.53
C ALA A 121 -44.33 0.07 7.40
N THR A 122 -43.55 0.04 6.30
CA THR A 122 -42.55 -1.00 6.02
C THR A 122 -41.24 -0.43 5.51
N GLY A 123 -40.10 -0.93 5.98
CA GLY A 123 -38.77 -0.65 5.45
C GLY A 123 -37.87 -1.88 5.40
N GLU A 124 -36.69 -1.75 4.81
CA GLU A 124 -35.72 -2.84 4.63
C GLU A 124 -34.48 -2.70 5.54
N ILE A 125 -34.61 -1.95 6.64
CA ILE A 125 -33.56 -1.76 7.65
C ILE A 125 -33.27 -3.08 8.38
N SER A 126 -32.00 -3.48 8.49
CA SER A 126 -31.56 -4.52 9.43
C SER A 126 -30.99 -3.88 10.70
N MET A 127 -31.43 -4.33 11.88
CA MET A 127 -31.06 -3.78 13.19
C MET A 127 -30.14 -4.71 14.01
N GLY A 128 -29.38 -4.14 14.93
CA GLY A 128 -28.43 -4.87 15.78
C GLY A 128 -29.08 -5.43 17.06
N ALA A 129 -29.21 -6.75 17.16
CA ALA A 129 -29.94 -7.44 18.25
C ALA A 129 -29.47 -7.20 19.70
N ARG A 130 -28.24 -6.68 19.91
CA ARG A 130 -27.68 -6.39 21.24
C ARG A 130 -27.55 -4.90 21.54
N GLY A 131 -27.36 -4.08 20.50
CA GLY A 131 -27.11 -2.65 20.63
C GLY A 131 -27.24 -1.91 19.30
N GLY A 132 -27.68 -0.66 19.37
CA GLY A 132 -28.00 0.16 18.21
C GLY A 132 -28.67 1.47 18.61
N ILE A 133 -28.97 2.30 17.61
CA ILE A 133 -29.57 3.63 17.79
C ILE A 133 -30.75 3.75 16.82
N VAL A 134 -31.93 4.05 17.33
CA VAL A 134 -33.12 4.36 16.52
C VAL A 134 -33.47 5.83 16.75
N ALA A 135 -33.64 6.58 15.66
CA ALA A 135 -34.06 7.97 15.69
C ALA A 135 -35.37 8.14 14.90
N LEU A 136 -36.35 8.79 15.51
CA LEU A 136 -37.54 9.29 14.84
C LEU A 136 -37.26 10.69 14.31
N ALA A 137 -37.41 10.88 13.01
CA ALA A 137 -37.08 12.11 12.30
C ALA A 137 -38.32 12.73 11.65
N SER A 138 -38.47 14.04 11.75
CA SER A 138 -39.49 14.84 11.06
C SER A 138 -39.11 15.21 9.62
N THR A 139 -38.16 14.47 9.05
CA THR A 139 -37.60 14.61 7.69
C THR A 139 -37.19 13.25 7.12
N THR A 140 -37.03 13.18 5.80
CA THR A 140 -36.39 12.07 5.07
C THR A 140 -34.92 12.35 4.73
N ASP A 141 -34.35 13.46 5.19
CA ASP A 141 -32.90 13.68 5.15
C ASP A 141 -32.20 12.91 6.28
N THR A 142 -30.99 12.41 6.04
CA THR A 142 -30.19 11.69 7.05
C THR A 142 -29.85 12.61 8.23
N LEU A 143 -30.24 12.21 9.44
CA LEU A 143 -29.89 12.95 10.66
C LEU A 143 -28.40 12.82 10.98
N THR A 144 -27.81 13.94 11.42
CA THR A 144 -26.57 13.89 12.21
C THR A 144 -26.96 13.52 13.64
N LEU A 145 -26.39 12.46 14.18
CA LEU A 145 -26.63 12.03 15.56
C LEU A 145 -26.04 13.03 16.58
N PRO A 146 -26.69 13.25 17.73
CA PRO A 146 -26.02 13.84 18.89
C PRO A 146 -24.94 12.88 19.41
N GLY A 147 -23.88 13.40 20.02
CA GLY A 147 -22.98 12.56 20.84
C GLY A 147 -23.67 12.08 22.12
N ALA A 148 -23.11 11.08 22.80
CA ALA A 148 -23.58 10.54 24.07
C ALA A 148 -24.07 11.62 25.06
N GLY A 149 -25.36 11.58 25.41
CA GLY A 149 -26.01 12.54 26.32
C GLY A 149 -26.20 13.96 25.75
N GLY A 150 -26.14 14.12 24.43
CA GLY A 150 -26.49 15.35 23.73
C GLY A 150 -28.01 15.49 23.53
N VAL A 151 -28.45 16.72 23.23
CA VAL A 151 -29.87 17.05 22.97
C VAL A 151 -30.06 17.62 21.57
N ALA A 152 -31.15 17.19 20.92
CA ALA A 152 -31.80 17.77 19.73
C ALA A 152 -30.90 18.31 18.59
N THR A 153 -30.69 17.50 17.55
CA THR A 153 -30.34 17.98 16.20
C THR A 153 -31.60 18.39 15.43
N ASP A 154 -31.45 19.31 14.46
CA ASP A 154 -32.59 19.80 13.67
C ASP A 154 -33.22 18.65 12.87
N GLY A 155 -34.55 18.55 12.94
CA GLY A 155 -35.32 17.42 12.39
C GLY A 155 -35.50 16.20 13.30
N LEU A 156 -34.73 16.03 14.39
CA LEU A 156 -34.92 14.93 15.35
C LEU A 156 -36.20 15.12 16.19
N VAL A 157 -36.90 14.03 16.53
CA VAL A 157 -38.14 14.04 17.33
C VAL A 157 -38.01 13.21 18.62
N ASP A 158 -37.43 12.01 18.54
CA ASP A 158 -37.18 11.08 19.66
C ASP A 158 -36.00 10.17 19.27
N LEU A 159 -35.12 9.81 20.21
CA LEU A 159 -34.00 8.90 19.99
C LEU A 159 -33.85 7.87 21.11
N VAL A 160 -33.82 6.57 20.76
CA VAL A 160 -33.41 5.49 21.68
C VAL A 160 -32.10 4.84 21.26
N GLY A 161 -31.06 5.06 22.06
CA GLY A 161 -29.82 4.28 22.03
C GLY A 161 -29.88 3.14 23.04
N TYR A 162 -29.53 1.91 22.63
CA TYR A 162 -29.56 0.72 23.49
C TYR A 162 -28.25 -0.09 23.43
N GLY A 163 -27.91 -0.75 24.54
CA GLY A 163 -26.66 -1.49 24.68
C GLY A 163 -25.44 -0.55 24.61
N GLY A 164 -24.44 -0.91 23.80
CA GLY A 164 -23.19 -0.14 23.62
C GLY A 164 -23.31 1.08 22.70
N ALA A 165 -24.45 1.78 22.70
CA ALA A 165 -24.73 2.89 21.78
C ALA A 165 -23.88 4.15 22.04
N SER A 166 -23.36 4.76 20.97
CA SER A 166 -22.57 6.00 21.00
C SER A 166 -23.41 7.29 21.09
N ALA A 167 -24.70 7.19 20.77
CA ALA A 167 -25.71 8.23 20.97
C ALA A 167 -26.91 7.64 21.75
N PHE A 168 -27.42 8.41 22.70
CA PHE A 168 -28.60 8.11 23.53
C PHE A 168 -29.02 9.40 24.23
N GLU A 169 -30.29 9.47 24.64
CA GLU A 169 -30.81 10.60 25.41
C GLU A 169 -30.46 10.47 26.89
N GLY A 170 -30.09 11.58 27.51
CA GLY A 170 -29.81 11.67 28.94
C GLY A 170 -28.49 11.04 29.37
N SER A 171 -28.48 10.38 30.52
CA SER A 171 -27.27 10.02 31.25
C SER A 171 -26.68 8.64 30.94
N ALA A 172 -27.46 7.74 30.33
CA ALA A 172 -27.02 6.42 29.88
C ALA A 172 -28.02 5.82 28.85
N PRO A 173 -27.57 4.90 27.98
CA PRO A 173 -28.45 4.21 27.02
C PRO A 173 -29.42 3.23 27.71
N ALA A 174 -30.44 2.82 26.96
CA ALA A 174 -31.32 1.72 27.34
C ALA A 174 -30.53 0.39 27.48
N PRO A 175 -31.03 -0.60 28.25
CA PRO A 175 -30.28 -1.82 28.55
C PRO A 175 -29.86 -2.64 27.32
N GLU A 176 -28.78 -3.41 27.44
CA GLU A 176 -28.35 -4.34 26.39
C GLU A 176 -29.41 -5.42 26.12
N LEU A 177 -29.67 -5.69 24.84
CA LEU A 177 -30.73 -6.60 24.39
C LEU A 177 -30.17 -7.96 23.95
N ASN A 178 -31.07 -8.87 23.57
CA ASN A 178 -30.76 -10.10 22.84
C ASN A 178 -31.96 -10.47 21.96
N ASN A 179 -31.84 -11.51 21.14
CA ASN A 179 -32.86 -11.93 20.17
C ASN A 179 -34.28 -12.13 20.77
N SER A 180 -34.41 -12.42 22.07
CA SER A 180 -35.72 -12.60 22.74
C SER A 180 -36.25 -11.36 23.48
N LEU A 181 -35.54 -10.23 23.43
CA LEU A 181 -35.86 -8.97 24.13
C LEU A 181 -35.84 -7.75 23.19
N SER A 182 -36.73 -6.80 23.47
CA SER A 182 -36.77 -5.45 22.89
C SER A 182 -36.53 -4.39 23.97
N ALA A 183 -36.21 -3.17 23.56
CA ALA A 183 -36.27 -2.00 24.44
C ALA A 183 -37.71 -1.45 24.39
N GLN A 184 -38.41 -1.48 25.52
CA GLN A 184 -39.79 -0.97 25.67
C GLN A 184 -39.84 0.21 26.64
N ARG A 185 -40.60 1.26 26.33
CA ARG A 185 -40.85 2.34 27.30
C ARG A 185 -41.66 1.80 28.48
N SER A 186 -41.11 1.95 29.68
CA SER A 186 -41.60 1.48 30.99
C SER A 186 -42.96 2.04 31.38
N THR A 187 -43.42 3.08 30.69
CA THR A 187 -44.78 3.60 30.71
C THR A 187 -45.07 4.13 29.32
N THR A 188 -46.09 3.57 28.66
CA THR A 188 -46.47 3.90 27.28
C THR A 188 -46.64 5.42 27.10
N GLY A 189 -45.89 6.01 26.16
CA GLY A 189 -45.95 7.45 25.89
C GLY A 189 -45.39 8.36 26.99
N LEU A 190 -44.69 7.83 28.00
CA LEU A 190 -43.88 8.64 28.90
C LEU A 190 -42.53 8.93 28.25
N ASP A 191 -42.15 10.20 28.25
CA ASP A 191 -40.84 10.63 27.82
C ASP A 191 -40.25 11.64 28.81
N SER A 192 -38.99 11.43 29.17
CA SER A 192 -38.26 12.23 30.15
C SER A 192 -36.85 12.64 29.69
N ASP A 193 -36.56 12.45 28.40
CA ASP A 193 -35.26 12.73 27.76
C ASP A 193 -34.10 11.89 28.36
N GLU A 194 -34.39 10.72 28.95
CA GLU A 194 -33.43 9.84 29.66
C GLU A 194 -33.66 8.36 29.32
N ASN A 195 -33.00 7.85 28.27
CA ASN A 195 -33.25 6.49 27.74
C ASN A 195 -33.12 5.38 28.81
N SER A 196 -32.13 5.46 29.70
CA SER A 196 -31.93 4.48 30.80
C SER A 196 -32.98 4.54 31.92
N ALA A 197 -33.78 5.60 32.00
CA ALA A 197 -34.88 5.74 32.95
C ALA A 197 -36.22 5.34 32.33
N ASP A 198 -36.42 5.68 31.05
CA ASP A 198 -37.66 5.39 30.33
C ASP A 198 -37.71 3.96 29.78
N PHE A 199 -36.62 3.36 29.28
CA PHE A 199 -36.66 2.04 28.63
C PHE A 199 -36.22 0.85 29.52
N VAL A 200 -36.89 -0.29 29.34
CA VAL A 200 -36.52 -1.60 29.92
C VAL A 200 -36.36 -2.67 28.83
N ALA A 201 -35.47 -3.64 29.07
CA ALA A 201 -35.39 -4.84 28.25
C ALA A 201 -36.52 -5.82 28.61
N ALA A 202 -37.42 -6.10 27.66
CA ALA A 202 -38.65 -6.85 27.89
C ALA A 202 -39.00 -7.76 26.69
N THR A 203 -39.96 -8.68 26.88
CA THR A 203 -40.40 -9.61 25.84
C THR A 203 -41.25 -8.88 24.79
N PRO A 204 -40.91 -8.93 23.47
CA PRO A 204 -41.50 -7.99 22.52
C PRO A 204 -43.03 -8.03 22.33
N THR A 205 -43.66 -6.86 22.25
CA THR A 205 -45.13 -6.66 22.30
C THR A 205 -45.70 -5.73 21.22
N PRO A 206 -45.35 -5.90 19.92
CA PRO A 206 -45.76 -4.99 18.86
C PRO A 206 -47.29 -4.83 18.77
N GLU A 207 -47.75 -3.57 18.70
CA GLU A 207 -49.12 -3.14 18.46
C GLU A 207 -49.16 -2.11 17.31
N ASN A 208 -50.16 -2.22 16.44
CA ASN A 208 -50.38 -1.31 15.30
C ASN A 208 -51.52 -0.32 15.58
N SER A 209 -51.75 0.63 14.66
CA SER A 209 -52.82 1.64 14.78
C SER A 209 -54.25 1.08 14.92
N SER A 210 -54.46 -0.21 14.64
CA SER A 210 -55.74 -0.89 14.79
C SER A 210 -56.02 -1.40 16.22
N GLY A 211 -55.07 -1.27 17.16
CA GLY A 211 -55.24 -1.63 18.57
C GLY A 211 -55.33 -3.14 18.79
N GLY A 212 -54.45 -3.89 18.12
CA GLY A 212 -54.42 -5.35 18.13
C GLY A 212 -53.25 -5.95 18.91
N PRO A 213 -53.34 -6.10 20.24
CA PRO A 213 -52.30 -6.74 21.03
C PRO A 213 -52.23 -8.24 20.71
N THR A 214 -51.25 -8.64 19.90
CA THR A 214 -50.91 -10.05 19.73
C THR A 214 -50.30 -10.58 21.02
N THR A 215 -50.86 -11.66 21.57
CA THR A 215 -50.17 -12.42 22.62
C THR A 215 -48.86 -12.92 22.02
N ALA A 216 -47.72 -12.53 22.59
CA ALA A 216 -46.41 -12.93 22.07
C ALA A 216 -46.37 -14.46 21.86
N PRO A 217 -45.91 -14.94 20.70
CA PRO A 217 -45.95 -16.36 20.39
C PRO A 217 -45.12 -17.12 21.43
N GLU A 218 -45.74 -18.10 22.09
CA GLU A 218 -45.04 -18.97 23.06
C GLU A 218 -43.88 -19.65 22.31
N PRO A 219 -42.62 -19.50 22.76
CA PRO A 219 -41.47 -20.02 22.04
C PRO A 219 -41.63 -21.53 21.86
N THR A 220 -41.38 -22.03 20.65
CA THR A 220 -41.78 -23.37 20.18
C THR A 220 -40.97 -24.50 20.85
N THR A 221 -41.25 -24.73 22.14
CA THR A 221 -40.45 -25.50 23.09
C THR A 221 -40.58 -27.02 22.90
N THR A 222 -40.10 -27.53 21.76
CA THR A 222 -39.98 -28.97 21.51
C THR A 222 -38.72 -29.57 22.15
N SER A 223 -38.55 -29.37 23.45
CA SER A 223 -37.62 -30.14 24.28
C SER A 223 -38.08 -30.16 25.74
N THR A 224 -38.76 -31.25 26.14
CA THR A 224 -38.87 -31.63 27.56
C THR A 224 -37.45 -31.90 28.10
N PRO A 225 -37.11 -31.51 29.35
CA PRO A 225 -35.79 -31.75 29.94
C PRO A 225 -35.53 -33.25 30.19
N THR A 226 -35.18 -33.94 29.11
CA THR A 226 -34.40 -35.17 29.13
C THR A 226 -32.94 -34.79 29.34
N VAL A 227 -32.12 -35.70 29.88
CA VAL A 227 -30.65 -35.55 29.77
C VAL A 227 -30.32 -35.33 28.29
N LEU A 228 -29.50 -34.31 28.00
CA LEU A 228 -29.09 -34.00 26.64
C LEU A 228 -28.65 -35.28 25.92
N PRO A 229 -29.24 -35.66 24.76
CA PRO A 229 -28.41 -36.30 23.76
C PRO A 229 -27.27 -35.31 23.48
N ALA A 230 -26.02 -35.80 23.43
CA ALA A 230 -24.91 -34.93 23.06
C ALA A 230 -25.25 -34.24 21.73
N THR A 231 -25.00 -32.93 21.63
CA THR A 231 -25.06 -32.23 20.35
C THR A 231 -24.19 -33.02 19.38
N GLU A 232 -24.72 -33.35 18.21
CA GLU A 232 -23.99 -34.14 17.22
C GLU A 232 -22.77 -33.31 16.79
N LEU A 233 -21.58 -33.77 17.22
CA LEU A 233 -20.34 -33.05 16.97
C LEU A 233 -20.04 -33.09 15.48
N VAL A 234 -20.07 -31.92 14.85
CA VAL A 234 -19.64 -31.76 13.47
C VAL A 234 -18.12 -31.78 13.47
N SER A 235 -17.50 -32.66 12.70
CA SER A 235 -16.04 -32.68 12.61
C SER A 235 -15.52 -31.44 11.87
N ILE A 236 -14.30 -31.01 12.18
CA ILE A 236 -13.72 -29.83 11.51
C ILE A 236 -13.64 -30.03 9.99
N ALA A 237 -13.40 -31.27 9.52
CA ALA A 237 -13.43 -31.62 8.10
C ALA A 237 -14.82 -31.56 7.44
N GLU A 238 -15.91 -31.65 8.22
CA GLU A 238 -17.27 -31.40 7.73
C GLU A 238 -17.65 -29.92 7.77
N ILE A 239 -17.01 -29.13 8.64
CA ILE A 239 -17.11 -27.67 8.66
C ILE A 239 -16.37 -27.07 7.47
N GLN A 240 -15.14 -27.51 7.22
CA GLN A 240 -14.33 -27.06 6.09
C GLN A 240 -14.89 -27.59 4.76
N GLY A 241 -15.12 -28.90 4.64
CA GLY A 241 -15.46 -29.51 3.35
C GLY A 241 -14.25 -29.55 2.40
N SER A 242 -14.52 -29.76 1.10
CA SER A 242 -13.49 -30.07 0.09
C SER A 242 -13.51 -29.11 -1.11
N GLY A 243 -13.65 -27.82 -0.84
CA GLY A 243 -13.62 -26.72 -1.80
C GLY A 243 -13.58 -25.39 -1.03
N SER A 244 -13.27 -24.29 -1.72
CA SER A 244 -12.93 -22.96 -1.18
C SER A 244 -14.09 -22.17 -0.52
N ALA A 245 -14.96 -22.86 0.21
CA ALA A 245 -16.03 -22.31 1.04
C ALA A 245 -16.70 -23.45 1.82
N SER A 246 -17.03 -23.19 3.08
CA SER A 246 -17.68 -24.15 3.95
C SER A 246 -19.06 -24.59 3.41
N PRO A 247 -19.37 -25.90 3.37
CA PRO A 247 -20.73 -26.38 3.12
C PRO A 247 -21.71 -26.04 4.25
N LEU A 248 -21.23 -25.48 5.37
CA LEU A 248 -21.98 -25.15 6.58
C LEU A 248 -22.05 -23.64 6.89
N VAL A 249 -21.66 -22.75 5.95
CA VAL A 249 -21.89 -21.29 6.06
C VAL A 249 -23.30 -20.99 6.57
N ASP A 250 -23.38 -19.99 7.45
CA ASP A 250 -24.59 -19.52 8.14
C ASP A 250 -25.18 -20.48 9.18
N GLN A 251 -24.71 -21.72 9.29
CA GLN A 251 -25.17 -22.68 10.28
C GLN A 251 -24.44 -22.50 11.62
N THR A 252 -25.12 -22.81 12.72
CA THR A 252 -24.49 -22.92 14.05
C THR A 252 -24.09 -24.36 14.30
N VAL A 253 -22.81 -24.60 14.55
CA VAL A 253 -22.21 -25.92 14.76
C VAL A 253 -21.63 -26.04 16.17
N THR A 254 -21.55 -27.26 16.70
CA THR A 254 -20.68 -27.59 17.83
C THR A 254 -19.60 -28.54 17.33
N THR A 255 -18.34 -28.22 17.61
CA THR A 255 -17.17 -29.05 17.23
C THR A 255 -16.19 -29.16 18.40
N GLU A 256 -15.26 -30.11 18.32
CA GLU A 256 -14.16 -30.28 19.27
C GLU A 256 -12.82 -30.27 18.55
N GLY A 257 -11.81 -29.66 19.20
CA GLY A 257 -10.44 -29.66 18.70
C GLY A 257 -9.42 -29.37 19.79
N VAL A 258 -8.15 -29.43 19.43
CA VAL A 258 -7.02 -28.98 20.25
C VAL A 258 -6.49 -27.68 19.67
N VAL A 259 -6.24 -26.70 20.54
CA VAL A 259 -5.83 -25.36 20.17
C VAL A 259 -4.40 -25.36 19.66
N THR A 260 -4.19 -24.89 18.43
CA THR A 260 -2.89 -24.87 17.75
C THR A 260 -2.22 -23.50 17.74
N ALA A 261 -3.00 -22.42 17.80
CA ALA A 261 -2.51 -21.04 17.90
C ALA A 261 -3.51 -20.13 18.64
N VAL A 262 -3.05 -19.05 19.26
CA VAL A 262 -3.88 -18.08 20.00
C VAL A 262 -3.46 -16.63 19.73
N TYR A 263 -4.40 -15.81 19.28
CA TYR A 263 -4.24 -14.39 18.95
C TYR A 263 -5.25 -13.55 19.76
N ALA A 264 -5.06 -13.55 21.08
CA ALA A 264 -5.87 -12.75 22.00
C ALA A 264 -5.51 -11.25 21.98
N GLU A 265 -4.33 -10.92 21.45
CA GLU A 265 -3.81 -9.57 21.23
C GLU A 265 -3.57 -9.38 19.70
N GLY A 266 -2.89 -8.32 19.27
CA GLY A 266 -2.55 -8.06 17.85
C GLY A 266 -3.70 -7.66 16.92
N GLY A 267 -4.95 -8.06 17.19
CA GLY A 267 -6.15 -7.62 16.48
C GLY A 267 -6.96 -8.74 15.83
N LEU A 268 -6.35 -9.89 15.51
CA LEU A 268 -7.05 -11.06 14.94
C LEU A 268 -8.16 -11.58 15.86
N GLY A 269 -7.94 -11.55 17.19
CA GLY A 269 -9.00 -11.71 18.18
C GLY A 269 -9.64 -13.10 18.20
N GLY A 270 -8.83 -14.15 18.12
CA GLY A 270 -9.30 -15.53 18.01
C GLY A 270 -8.22 -16.57 18.31
N PHE A 271 -8.48 -17.82 17.94
CA PHE A 271 -7.55 -18.94 18.11
C PHE A 271 -7.83 -20.04 17.07
N ASN A 272 -6.84 -20.82 16.67
CA ASN A 272 -7.05 -21.98 15.80
C ASN A 272 -7.27 -23.25 16.61
N ILE A 273 -8.17 -24.10 16.15
CA ILE A 273 -8.33 -25.48 16.65
C ILE A 273 -8.13 -26.49 15.53
N GLN A 274 -7.57 -27.65 15.86
CA GLN A 274 -7.38 -28.75 14.93
C GLN A 274 -7.78 -30.10 15.54
N THR A 275 -8.21 -31.02 14.68
CA THR A 275 -8.53 -32.41 15.06
C THR A 275 -7.26 -33.13 15.54
N PRO A 276 -7.27 -33.82 16.70
CA PRO A 276 -6.07 -34.51 17.22
C PRO A 276 -5.56 -35.66 16.34
N GLY A 277 -4.26 -35.94 16.45
CA GLY A 277 -3.53 -36.98 15.73
C GLY A 277 -2.70 -36.44 14.57
N SER A 278 -2.27 -37.36 13.69
CA SER A 278 -1.59 -37.05 12.43
C SER A 278 -2.55 -37.14 11.24
N VAL A 279 -2.31 -36.29 10.24
CA VAL A 279 -2.98 -36.31 8.94
C VAL A 279 -2.02 -36.88 7.89
N ASP A 280 -2.54 -37.69 6.96
CA ASP A 280 -1.80 -38.22 5.80
C ASP A 280 -2.09 -37.34 4.56
N PRO A 281 -1.10 -36.55 4.07
CA PRO A 281 -1.27 -35.69 2.89
C PRO A 281 -1.79 -36.41 1.64
N SER A 282 -1.51 -37.72 1.51
CA SER A 282 -1.89 -38.48 0.31
C SER A 282 -3.38 -38.85 0.29
N THR A 283 -4.03 -38.97 1.45
CA THR A 283 -5.45 -39.38 1.58
C THR A 283 -6.38 -38.29 2.13
N HIS A 284 -5.84 -37.24 2.73
CA HIS A 284 -6.55 -36.07 3.25
C HIS A 284 -7.20 -35.19 2.16
N ARG A 285 -8.43 -34.70 2.36
CA ARG A 285 -9.22 -34.00 1.31
C ARG A 285 -10.07 -32.81 1.77
N ALA A 286 -10.09 -32.50 3.07
CA ALA A 286 -10.94 -31.49 3.68
C ALA A 286 -10.31 -31.10 5.02
N SER A 287 -10.01 -29.82 5.26
CA SER A 287 -9.10 -29.43 6.33
C SER A 287 -9.52 -29.92 7.73
N THR A 288 -8.55 -30.32 8.55
CA THR A 288 -8.78 -30.73 9.96
C THR A 288 -8.65 -29.59 10.96
N GLY A 289 -8.23 -28.40 10.51
CA GLY A 289 -8.06 -27.18 11.31
C GLY A 289 -9.09 -26.11 10.90
N VAL A 290 -9.36 -25.15 11.78
CA VAL A 290 -10.27 -24.03 11.54
C VAL A 290 -9.97 -22.86 12.48
N PHE A 291 -10.17 -21.63 12.03
CA PHE A 291 -10.06 -20.44 12.87
C PHE A 291 -11.34 -20.21 13.70
N VAL A 292 -11.18 -19.84 14.97
CA VAL A 292 -12.26 -19.54 15.91
C VAL A 292 -12.17 -18.07 16.31
N TYR A 293 -13.01 -17.24 15.69
CA TYR A 293 -13.10 -15.82 15.99
C TYR A 293 -13.90 -15.59 17.29
N GLY A 294 -13.35 -14.79 18.20
CA GLY A 294 -14.01 -14.43 19.44
C GLY A 294 -13.03 -13.86 20.47
N PRO A 295 -12.80 -12.53 20.51
CA PRO A 295 -11.72 -11.95 21.32
C PRO A 295 -11.84 -12.27 22.82
N ALA A 296 -13.06 -12.22 23.37
CA ALA A 296 -13.33 -12.58 24.77
C ALA A 296 -13.23 -14.09 25.05
N ALA A 297 -13.26 -14.93 24.00
CA ALA A 297 -13.14 -16.38 24.08
C ALA A 297 -11.69 -16.88 23.86
N ALA A 298 -10.82 -16.08 23.22
CA ALA A 298 -9.39 -16.35 23.10
C ALA A 298 -8.63 -16.10 24.42
N ALA A 299 -8.98 -15.03 25.15
CA ALA A 299 -8.28 -14.61 26.37
C ALA A 299 -8.10 -15.68 27.49
N PRO A 300 -9.03 -16.64 27.73
CA PRO A 300 -8.84 -17.70 28.72
C PRO A 300 -8.22 -19.00 28.16
N VAL A 301 -7.86 -19.07 26.87
CA VAL A 301 -7.47 -20.29 26.14
C VAL A 301 -5.95 -20.32 25.90
N SER A 302 -5.33 -21.50 25.96
CA SER A 302 -3.89 -21.71 25.69
C SER A 302 -3.64 -22.74 24.58
N VAL A 303 -2.52 -22.61 23.86
CA VAL A 303 -2.07 -23.63 22.90
C VAL A 303 -1.90 -24.98 23.61
N GLY A 304 -2.45 -26.04 23.01
CA GLY A 304 -2.52 -27.38 23.60
C GLY A 304 -3.76 -27.65 24.45
N ASP A 305 -4.63 -26.66 24.72
CA ASP A 305 -5.94 -26.92 25.33
C ASP A 305 -6.83 -27.72 24.37
N ARG A 306 -7.61 -28.67 24.91
CA ARG A 306 -8.73 -29.27 24.19
C ARG A 306 -10.00 -28.50 24.52
N VAL A 307 -10.75 -28.09 23.51
CA VAL A 307 -11.99 -27.31 23.67
C VAL A 307 -13.15 -27.88 22.85
N ALA A 308 -14.36 -27.72 23.36
CA ALA A 308 -15.58 -27.73 22.56
C ALA A 308 -15.95 -26.28 22.22
N VAL A 309 -16.18 -25.99 20.94
CA VAL A 309 -16.59 -24.67 20.45
C VAL A 309 -17.99 -24.79 19.85
N THR A 310 -18.90 -23.90 20.25
CA THR A 310 -20.19 -23.72 19.58
C THR A 310 -20.26 -22.32 18.99
N GLY A 311 -20.56 -22.21 17.69
CA GLY A 311 -20.53 -20.93 16.98
C GLY A 311 -21.12 -21.01 15.58
N ARG A 312 -21.26 -19.85 14.94
CA ARG A 312 -21.78 -19.71 13.58
C ARG A 312 -20.63 -19.79 12.58
N VAL A 313 -20.75 -20.62 11.54
CA VAL A 313 -19.76 -20.69 10.46
C VAL A 313 -19.95 -19.53 9.48
N SER A 314 -18.85 -18.99 8.97
CA SER A 314 -18.81 -17.87 8.03
C SER A 314 -17.46 -17.85 7.31
N GLU A 315 -17.44 -17.45 6.04
CA GLU A 315 -16.20 -17.02 5.40
C GLU A 315 -15.80 -15.61 5.87
N ARG A 316 -14.50 -15.36 6.01
CA ARG A 316 -13.93 -14.02 6.25
C ARG A 316 -12.62 -13.88 5.49
N PHE A 317 -12.59 -12.94 4.53
CA PHE A 317 -11.51 -12.87 3.53
C PHE A 317 -11.32 -14.23 2.83
N GLU A 318 -12.45 -14.83 2.43
CA GLU A 318 -12.59 -16.18 1.84
C GLU A 318 -12.13 -17.37 2.71
N SER A 319 -11.56 -17.13 3.90
CA SER A 319 -11.19 -18.18 4.86
C SER A 319 -12.33 -18.59 5.80
N THR A 320 -12.47 -19.90 6.04
CA THR A 320 -13.54 -20.49 6.86
C THR A 320 -13.25 -20.32 8.35
N GLN A 321 -14.17 -19.66 9.06
CA GLN A 321 -14.07 -19.41 10.49
C GLN A 321 -15.37 -19.68 11.26
N ILE A 322 -15.22 -20.01 12.55
CA ILE A 322 -16.32 -20.17 13.51
C ILE A 322 -16.37 -18.92 14.40
N SER A 323 -17.45 -18.14 14.29
CA SER A 323 -17.75 -17.06 15.24
C SER A 323 -18.26 -17.65 16.55
N ALA A 324 -17.42 -17.68 17.59
CA ALA A 324 -17.69 -18.37 18.84
C ALA A 324 -18.81 -17.74 19.67
N SER A 325 -19.80 -18.56 20.05
CA SER A 325 -20.87 -18.21 20.99
C SER A 325 -20.67 -18.83 22.38
N SER A 326 -19.97 -19.96 22.45
CA SER A 326 -19.45 -20.53 23.70
C SER A 326 -18.21 -21.40 23.45
N VAL A 327 -17.27 -21.39 24.39
CA VAL A 327 -16.10 -22.28 24.41
C VAL A 327 -16.07 -23.00 25.78
N GLU A 328 -15.98 -24.32 25.77
CA GLU A 328 -15.85 -25.16 26.97
C GLU A 328 -14.49 -25.89 26.93
N GLN A 329 -13.65 -25.68 27.95
CA GLN A 329 -12.37 -26.37 28.10
C GLN A 329 -12.63 -27.82 28.56
N LEU A 330 -12.18 -28.79 27.76
CA LEU A 330 -12.40 -30.21 27.97
C LEU A 330 -11.22 -30.88 28.70
N ALA A 331 -11.46 -32.09 29.20
CA ALA A 331 -10.37 -32.92 29.73
C ALA A 331 -9.42 -33.36 28.59
N GLY A 332 -8.17 -32.89 28.66
CA GLY A 332 -7.08 -33.34 27.79
C GLY A 332 -6.50 -34.70 28.21
N GLY A 333 -5.64 -35.25 27.34
CA GLY A 333 -4.94 -36.53 27.51
C GLY A 333 -3.84 -36.67 26.45
N PRO A 334 -2.91 -37.64 26.58
CA PRO A 334 -1.83 -37.86 25.60
C PRO A 334 -2.33 -38.23 24.19
N GLU A 335 -3.58 -38.65 24.06
CA GLU A 335 -4.29 -38.88 22.80
C GLU A 335 -4.86 -37.60 22.15
N HIS A 336 -4.84 -36.47 22.85
CA HIS A 336 -5.32 -35.17 22.40
C HIS A 336 -4.14 -34.25 22.06
N VAL A 337 -3.28 -34.70 21.14
CA VAL A 337 -2.12 -33.96 20.63
C VAL A 337 -2.25 -33.88 19.10
N VAL A 338 -1.99 -32.71 18.52
CA VAL A 338 -1.89 -32.51 17.07
C VAL A 338 -0.46 -32.78 16.64
N GLU A 339 -0.25 -33.64 15.65
CA GLU A 339 1.06 -33.82 15.02
C GLU A 339 1.14 -32.89 13.78
N PRO A 340 2.06 -31.90 13.74
CA PRO A 340 2.16 -30.97 12.61
C PRO A 340 2.36 -31.70 11.27
N VAL A 341 1.63 -31.28 10.25
CA VAL A 341 1.74 -31.91 8.93
C VAL A 341 3.00 -31.41 8.24
N SER A 342 3.90 -32.32 7.87
CA SER A 342 5.08 -31.98 7.07
C SER A 342 4.84 -32.35 5.61
N VAL A 343 4.82 -31.32 4.75
CA VAL A 343 4.56 -31.41 3.31
C VAL A 343 5.31 -30.28 2.61
N ALA A 344 5.69 -30.47 1.35
CA ALA A 344 6.13 -29.36 0.51
C ALA A 344 4.96 -28.42 0.24
N TRP A 345 5.23 -27.13 0.01
CA TRP A 345 4.18 -26.17 -0.33
C TRP A 345 3.44 -26.61 -1.60
N PRO A 346 2.09 -26.66 -1.62
CA PRO A 346 1.36 -27.02 -2.81
C PRO A 346 1.34 -25.89 -3.85
N GLU A 347 1.43 -26.28 -5.13
CA GLU A 347 1.51 -25.37 -6.28
C GLU A 347 0.14 -24.77 -6.71
N THR A 348 -1.00 -25.30 -6.23
CA THR A 348 -2.35 -24.76 -6.54
C THR A 348 -3.20 -24.56 -5.28
N ASP A 349 -4.12 -23.61 -5.33
CA ASP A 349 -4.96 -23.26 -4.19
C ASP A 349 -5.90 -24.39 -3.78
N GLU A 350 -6.42 -25.20 -4.70
CA GLU A 350 -7.24 -26.37 -4.35
C GLU A 350 -6.40 -27.52 -3.71
N GLU A 351 -5.08 -27.37 -3.64
CA GLU A 351 -4.17 -28.19 -2.84
C GLU A 351 -3.80 -27.51 -1.51
N ARG A 352 -3.58 -26.18 -1.48
CA ARG A 352 -3.28 -25.37 -0.28
C ARG A 352 -4.46 -25.32 0.70
N GLU A 353 -5.67 -25.14 0.18
CA GLU A 353 -6.96 -25.12 0.88
C GLU A 353 -7.15 -26.31 1.83
N ARG A 354 -6.61 -27.48 1.47
CA ARG A 354 -6.70 -28.71 2.27
C ARG A 354 -6.01 -28.57 3.63
N TYR A 355 -5.16 -27.57 3.81
CA TYR A 355 -4.41 -27.30 5.03
C TYR A 355 -4.89 -26.04 5.76
N GLU A 356 -5.94 -25.36 5.30
CA GLU A 356 -6.42 -24.10 5.88
C GLU A 356 -6.76 -24.25 7.38
N GLY A 357 -6.20 -23.37 8.21
CA GLY A 357 -6.31 -23.45 9.67
C GLY A 357 -5.52 -24.58 10.35
N MET A 358 -4.78 -25.42 9.63
CA MET A 358 -3.98 -26.52 10.18
C MET A 358 -2.54 -26.09 10.54
N LEU A 359 -2.00 -26.77 11.55
CA LEU A 359 -0.61 -26.66 11.98
C LEU A 359 0.32 -27.45 11.02
N LEU A 360 1.17 -26.73 10.32
CA LEU A 360 2.13 -27.20 9.35
C LEU A 360 3.55 -27.20 9.94
N ALA A 361 4.38 -28.15 9.52
CA ALA A 361 5.83 -28.08 9.63
C ALA A 361 6.39 -27.90 8.20
N PRO A 362 6.62 -26.64 7.75
CA PRO A 362 7.04 -26.34 6.38
C PRO A 362 8.27 -27.15 5.96
N ALA A 363 8.22 -27.76 4.77
CA ALA A 363 9.27 -28.64 4.29
C ALA A 363 9.76 -28.24 2.90
N GLY A 364 11.07 -27.97 2.78
CA GLY A 364 11.71 -27.47 1.57
C GLY A 364 12.70 -26.37 1.92
N THR A 365 13.15 -25.65 0.89
CA THR A 365 13.83 -24.36 1.05
C THR A 365 12.79 -23.25 0.92
N TYR A 366 12.96 -22.17 1.67
CA TYR A 366 12.19 -20.94 1.54
C TYR A 366 13.19 -19.77 1.49
N ARG A 367 12.99 -18.82 0.58
CA ARG A 367 13.78 -17.58 0.49
C ARG A 367 12.90 -16.36 0.74
N VAL A 368 13.42 -15.34 1.39
CA VAL A 368 12.78 -14.02 1.43
C VAL A 368 12.70 -13.48 0.00
N SER A 369 11.50 -13.13 -0.45
CA SER A 369 11.23 -12.55 -1.76
C SER A 369 10.88 -11.06 -1.69
N GLU A 370 10.32 -10.60 -0.56
CA GLU A 370 10.14 -9.19 -0.22
C GLU A 370 10.11 -8.97 1.30
N ASN A 371 10.53 -7.79 1.73
CA ASN A 371 10.56 -7.34 3.12
C ASN A 371 9.96 -5.93 3.33
N TYR A 372 9.27 -5.36 2.34
CA TYR A 372 8.72 -4.00 2.39
C TYR A 372 7.59 -3.86 3.42
N ALA A 373 6.60 -4.75 3.36
CA ALA A 373 5.45 -4.78 4.27
C ALA A 373 5.85 -5.04 5.74
N LEU A 374 7.03 -5.61 6.00
CA LEU A 374 7.53 -5.95 7.34
C LEU A 374 7.58 -4.76 8.30
N ASN A 375 7.86 -3.56 7.78
CA ASN A 375 7.93 -2.32 8.56
C ASN A 375 6.53 -1.71 8.85
N GLN A 376 5.45 -2.19 8.20
CA GLN A 376 4.09 -1.69 8.40
C GLN A 376 3.12 -2.73 8.98
N TYR A 377 3.18 -3.99 8.54
CA TYR A 377 2.22 -5.04 8.91
C TYR A 377 2.88 -6.28 9.52
N GLY A 378 4.21 -6.31 9.65
CA GLY A 378 4.94 -7.47 10.19
C GLY A 378 5.16 -8.62 9.20
N GLU A 379 4.71 -8.45 7.95
CA GLU A 379 4.70 -9.49 6.90
C GLU A 379 6.05 -9.63 6.17
N VAL A 380 6.45 -10.86 5.87
CA VAL A 380 7.61 -11.20 5.03
C VAL A 380 7.15 -12.04 3.84
N GLY A 381 7.40 -11.57 2.61
CA GLY A 381 7.16 -12.37 1.41
C GLY A 381 8.17 -13.50 1.30
N LEU A 382 7.71 -14.73 1.07
CA LEU A 382 8.58 -15.90 0.84
C LEU A 382 8.35 -16.50 -0.56
N SER A 383 9.46 -16.75 -1.25
CA SER A 383 9.54 -17.67 -2.38
C SER A 383 9.79 -19.09 -1.87
N VAL A 384 9.07 -20.07 -2.41
CA VAL A 384 9.30 -21.49 -2.15
C VAL A 384 10.32 -22.08 -3.11
N GLY A 385 11.29 -22.81 -2.56
CA GLY A 385 12.36 -23.47 -3.29
C GLY A 385 13.67 -22.68 -3.27
N GLU A 386 14.49 -22.87 -4.31
CA GLU A 386 15.83 -22.28 -4.41
C GLU A 386 15.89 -21.00 -5.24
N ARG A 387 14.80 -20.64 -5.94
CA ARG A 387 14.69 -19.43 -6.76
C ARG A 387 14.04 -18.29 -5.98
N LEU A 388 14.31 -17.05 -6.37
CA LEU A 388 13.46 -15.89 -6.11
C LEU A 388 12.27 -15.84 -7.09
N LEU A 389 11.24 -15.09 -6.72
CA LEU A 389 10.17 -14.70 -7.65
C LEU A 389 10.70 -13.57 -8.53
N VAL A 390 10.44 -13.60 -9.84
CA VAL A 390 11.01 -12.64 -10.80
C VAL A 390 9.88 -11.96 -11.56
N THR A 391 10.00 -10.66 -11.83
CA THR A 391 8.96 -9.90 -12.52
C THR A 391 8.71 -10.48 -13.92
N PRO A 392 7.46 -10.74 -14.34
CA PRO A 392 7.18 -11.37 -15.63
C PRO A 392 7.80 -10.65 -16.85
N THR A 393 7.80 -9.31 -16.86
CA THR A 393 8.38 -8.47 -17.93
C THR A 393 9.90 -8.28 -17.86
N GLU A 394 10.56 -8.87 -16.86
CA GLU A 394 12.02 -9.08 -16.86
C GLU A 394 12.39 -10.33 -17.69
N VAL A 395 11.50 -11.32 -17.75
CA VAL A 395 11.75 -12.65 -18.34
C VAL A 395 11.19 -12.81 -19.75
N GLY A 396 10.06 -12.17 -20.06
CA GLY A 396 9.42 -12.24 -21.39
C GLY A 396 8.72 -10.95 -21.78
N GLU A 397 8.48 -10.75 -23.08
CA GLU A 397 7.72 -9.60 -23.59
C GLU A 397 6.34 -9.50 -22.90
N PRO A 398 5.75 -8.32 -22.70
CA PRO A 398 4.43 -8.18 -22.09
C PRO A 398 3.36 -9.04 -22.79
N GLY A 399 2.76 -9.99 -22.04
CA GLY A 399 1.78 -10.96 -22.54
C GLY A 399 2.35 -12.13 -23.35
N SER A 400 3.67 -12.32 -23.36
CA SER A 400 4.34 -13.49 -23.96
C SER A 400 4.06 -14.79 -23.20
N ALA A 401 4.38 -15.93 -23.82
CA ALA A 401 4.25 -17.23 -23.15
C ALA A 401 5.26 -17.36 -21.99
N GLU A 402 6.41 -16.72 -22.14
CA GLU A 402 7.51 -16.64 -21.19
C GLU A 402 7.11 -15.80 -19.96
N ALA A 403 6.51 -14.62 -20.15
CA ALA A 403 5.97 -13.80 -19.07
C ALA A 403 4.78 -14.49 -18.37
N VAL A 404 3.88 -15.13 -19.11
CA VAL A 404 2.77 -15.92 -18.52
C VAL A 404 3.31 -17.06 -17.66
N ALA A 405 4.29 -17.83 -18.14
CA ALA A 405 4.90 -18.92 -17.37
C ALA A 405 5.65 -18.43 -16.12
N GLN A 406 6.23 -17.23 -16.14
CA GLN A 406 6.86 -16.64 -14.95
C GLN A 406 5.82 -16.10 -13.95
N ALA A 407 4.68 -15.58 -14.41
CA ALA A 407 3.56 -15.22 -13.54
C ALA A 407 2.93 -16.46 -12.86
N GLU A 408 2.63 -17.51 -13.64
CA GLU A 408 2.17 -18.81 -13.12
C GLU A 408 3.19 -19.42 -12.13
N TYR A 409 4.50 -19.27 -12.39
CA TYR A 409 5.54 -19.69 -11.45
C TYR A 409 5.49 -18.90 -10.14
N ASN A 410 5.35 -17.57 -10.19
CA ASN A 410 5.31 -16.72 -8.99
C ASN A 410 4.09 -17.07 -8.12
N GLU A 411 2.91 -17.19 -8.72
CA GLU A 411 1.65 -17.57 -8.06
C GLU A 411 1.74 -18.95 -7.37
N ALA A 412 2.36 -19.93 -8.03
CA ALA A 412 2.55 -21.28 -7.48
C ALA A 412 3.59 -21.33 -6.33
N HIS A 413 4.53 -20.40 -6.28
CA HIS A 413 5.68 -20.42 -5.35
C HIS A 413 5.69 -19.28 -4.30
N SER A 414 4.66 -18.44 -4.23
CA SER A 414 4.51 -17.44 -3.17
C SER A 414 3.85 -18.01 -1.90
N VAL A 415 4.25 -17.45 -0.75
CA VAL A 415 3.53 -17.55 0.54
C VAL A 415 4.02 -16.41 1.46
N ILE A 416 3.12 -15.80 2.23
CA ILE A 416 3.48 -14.78 3.22
C ILE A 416 3.83 -15.45 4.55
N LEU A 417 4.88 -15.00 5.24
CA LEU A 417 5.06 -15.23 6.68
C LEU A 417 4.54 -13.99 7.43
N ASP A 418 3.60 -14.21 8.33
CA ASP A 418 2.83 -13.19 9.05
C ASP A 418 3.30 -13.10 10.52
N ASP A 419 2.92 -12.07 11.27
CA ASP A 419 3.32 -11.88 12.69
C ASP A 419 2.26 -12.37 13.70
N GLY A 420 1.07 -12.79 13.24
CA GLY A 420 -0.03 -13.18 14.12
C GLY A 420 -0.84 -12.00 14.67
N ALA A 421 -0.81 -10.85 13.99
CA ALA A 421 -1.56 -9.66 14.32
C ALA A 421 -2.40 -9.15 13.13
N SER A 422 -2.97 -7.96 13.30
CA SER A 422 -3.41 -7.09 12.21
C SER A 422 -2.94 -5.66 12.51
N THR A 423 -1.68 -5.53 12.94
CA THR A 423 -1.12 -4.29 13.49
C THR A 423 -0.51 -3.46 12.36
N ASP A 424 -1.15 -2.34 12.02
CA ASP A 424 -0.52 -1.29 11.22
C ASP A 424 0.44 -0.49 12.13
N PHE A 425 1.74 -0.78 12.06
CA PHE A 425 2.79 -0.13 12.83
C PHE A 425 2.98 1.35 12.46
N LEU A 426 2.58 1.76 11.25
CA LEU A 426 2.66 3.14 10.76
C LEU A 426 1.37 3.95 11.02
N ARG A 427 0.32 3.32 11.54
CA ARG A 427 -0.99 3.92 11.82
C ARG A 427 -0.88 5.21 12.64
N ARG A 428 -1.42 6.31 12.10
CA ARG A 428 -1.48 7.62 12.77
C ARG A 428 -2.87 7.97 13.26
N GLU A 429 -2.96 8.44 14.50
CA GLU A 429 -4.16 9.09 15.04
C GLU A 429 -3.76 10.40 15.72
N GLY A 430 -4.45 11.50 15.40
CA GLY A 430 -4.08 12.84 15.88
C GLY A 430 -2.71 13.35 15.41
N GLY A 431 -2.08 12.67 14.44
CA GLY A 431 -0.73 12.95 13.91
C GLY A 431 0.37 12.03 14.44
N SER A 432 0.18 11.44 15.62
CA SER A 432 1.13 10.51 16.27
C SER A 432 0.96 9.08 15.75
N MET A 433 2.06 8.35 15.56
CA MET A 433 2.02 6.92 15.24
C MET A 433 1.70 6.11 16.50
N ILE A 434 0.52 5.47 16.56
CA ILE A 434 -0.01 4.92 17.81
C ILE A 434 0.61 3.57 18.21
N ASN A 435 1.15 2.83 17.24
CA ASN A 435 1.73 1.50 17.42
C ASN A 435 3.27 1.52 17.43
N ALA A 436 3.89 2.70 17.31
CA ALA A 436 5.34 2.85 17.16
C ALA A 436 6.16 2.42 18.40
N ASP A 437 5.55 2.34 19.59
CA ASP A 437 6.20 1.82 20.80
C ASP A 437 6.04 0.29 20.97
N ILE A 438 5.40 -0.39 20.00
CA ILE A 438 5.37 -1.86 19.89
C ILE A 438 6.56 -2.30 19.01
N PRO A 439 7.50 -3.13 19.49
CA PRO A 439 8.65 -3.54 18.69
C PRO A 439 8.24 -4.35 17.44
N LEU A 440 8.71 -3.94 16.27
CA LEU A 440 8.50 -4.64 14.99
C LEU A 440 8.86 -6.13 15.11
N PRO A 441 8.05 -7.05 14.58
CA PRO A 441 8.34 -8.48 14.59
C PRO A 441 9.52 -8.79 13.67
N TYR A 442 10.23 -9.89 13.96
CA TYR A 442 11.36 -10.44 13.19
C TYR A 442 12.63 -9.56 13.10
N LEU A 443 12.52 -8.24 13.13
CA LEU A 443 13.61 -7.29 12.85
C LEU A 443 14.48 -6.97 14.06
N SER A 444 15.80 -6.96 13.84
CA SER A 444 16.74 -6.12 14.58
C SER A 444 17.86 -5.66 13.64
N ILE A 445 18.69 -4.71 14.09
CA ILE A 445 19.84 -4.22 13.32
C ILE A 445 20.99 -5.24 13.24
N GLU A 446 21.02 -6.21 14.16
CA GLU A 446 21.97 -7.33 14.19
C GLU A 446 21.50 -8.58 13.43
N THR A 447 20.19 -8.71 13.18
CA THR A 447 19.59 -9.78 12.37
C THR A 447 18.63 -9.18 11.34
N PRO A 448 19.14 -8.65 10.22
CA PRO A 448 18.31 -8.12 9.14
C PRO A 448 17.54 -9.22 8.42
N VAL A 449 16.46 -8.83 7.75
CA VAL A 449 15.67 -9.69 6.85
C VAL A 449 15.85 -9.17 5.44
N THR A 450 16.76 -9.78 4.69
CA THR A 450 17.20 -9.35 3.34
C THR A 450 16.63 -10.29 2.28
N VAL A 451 16.23 -9.78 1.11
CA VAL A 451 15.79 -10.60 -0.03
C VAL A 451 16.90 -11.59 -0.42
N GLY A 452 16.53 -12.82 -0.80
CA GLY A 452 17.47 -13.93 -1.04
C GLY A 452 17.81 -14.75 0.21
N ALA A 453 17.65 -14.21 1.42
CA ALA A 453 17.92 -14.90 2.67
C ALA A 453 17.10 -16.19 2.84
N THR A 454 17.71 -17.25 3.36
CA THR A 454 17.04 -18.53 3.61
C THR A 454 16.22 -18.46 4.89
N ALA A 455 14.90 -18.60 4.79
CA ALA A 455 13.97 -18.67 5.91
C ALA A 455 13.93 -20.11 6.48
N THR A 456 14.63 -20.34 7.59
CA THR A 456 14.71 -21.64 8.26
C THR A 456 13.69 -21.73 9.38
N PHE A 457 12.56 -22.41 9.14
CA PHE A 457 11.56 -22.69 10.17
C PHE A 457 12.15 -23.58 11.28
N THR A 458 11.97 -23.14 12.53
CA THR A 458 12.40 -23.85 13.75
C THR A 458 11.23 -24.36 14.58
N GLU A 459 10.03 -23.80 14.39
CA GLU A 459 8.79 -24.24 15.01
C GLU A 459 7.66 -24.34 13.96
N PRO A 460 6.59 -25.13 14.21
CA PRO A 460 5.42 -25.20 13.33
C PRO A 460 4.66 -23.87 13.22
N VAL A 461 3.96 -23.69 12.11
CA VAL A 461 3.14 -22.50 11.78
C VAL A 461 1.75 -22.93 11.34
N VAL A 462 0.74 -22.07 11.51
CA VAL A 462 -0.63 -22.33 11.04
C VAL A 462 -0.80 -21.76 9.63
N VAL A 463 -1.38 -22.54 8.71
CA VAL A 463 -1.78 -22.01 7.40
C VAL A 463 -3.07 -21.20 7.56
N HIS A 464 -3.10 -20.00 6.98
CA HIS A 464 -4.29 -19.13 6.89
C HIS A 464 -4.38 -18.56 5.48
N TYR A 465 -5.54 -18.04 5.10
CA TYR A 465 -5.75 -17.29 3.86
C TYR A 465 -6.47 -15.98 4.20
N SER A 466 -5.94 -14.86 3.74
CA SER A 466 -6.62 -13.56 3.80
C SER A 466 -5.88 -12.51 2.98
N PHE A 467 -6.65 -11.54 2.47
CA PHE A 467 -6.17 -10.52 1.54
C PHE A 467 -5.53 -11.15 0.29
N ASP A 468 -6.29 -12.06 -0.32
CA ASP A 468 -5.98 -12.72 -1.59
C ASP A 468 -4.60 -13.41 -1.60
N SER A 469 -4.20 -13.96 -0.45
CA SER A 469 -2.90 -14.59 -0.22
C SER A 469 -2.92 -15.63 0.90
N TYR A 470 -2.17 -16.71 0.68
CA TYR A 470 -1.87 -17.71 1.71
C TYR A 470 -0.74 -17.25 2.64
N ARG A 471 -0.94 -17.50 3.94
CA ARG A 471 -0.14 -16.98 5.06
C ARG A 471 0.29 -18.10 5.99
N PHE A 472 1.53 -18.05 6.46
CA PHE A 472 2.02 -18.79 7.62
C PHE A 472 1.91 -17.90 8.86
N GLN A 473 1.01 -18.25 9.77
CA GLN A 473 0.83 -17.59 11.05
C GLN A 473 1.68 -18.28 12.14
N PRO A 474 2.36 -17.54 13.04
CA PRO A 474 2.98 -18.09 14.23
C PRO A 474 1.93 -18.63 15.21
N ALA A 475 2.32 -19.49 16.17
CA ALA A 475 1.38 -20.02 17.16
C ALA A 475 0.82 -18.96 18.15
N THR A 476 1.43 -17.78 18.20
CA THR A 476 1.01 -16.61 18.97
C THR A 476 1.48 -15.34 18.27
N THR A 477 0.75 -14.24 18.43
CA THR A 477 1.17 -12.88 18.02
C THR A 477 2.61 -12.58 18.46
N LEU A 478 3.43 -12.05 17.56
CA LEU A 478 4.84 -11.72 17.78
C LEU A 478 5.07 -10.21 17.94
N THR A 479 6.12 -9.86 18.67
CA THR A 479 6.72 -8.51 18.70
C THR A 479 8.23 -8.67 18.94
N GLY A 480 9.08 -7.96 18.20
CA GLY A 480 10.53 -8.21 18.21
C GLY A 480 10.93 -9.56 17.59
N SER A 481 12.20 -9.94 17.76
CA SER A 481 12.81 -11.12 17.12
C SER A 481 13.08 -12.32 18.05
N ASP A 482 13.08 -12.13 19.38
CA ASP A 482 13.52 -13.13 20.37
C ASP A 482 12.72 -14.47 20.38
N THR A 483 11.52 -14.49 19.78
CA THR A 483 10.57 -15.63 19.86
C THR A 483 10.01 -16.08 18.50
N ALA A 484 10.60 -15.65 17.39
CA ALA A 484 10.13 -16.01 16.05
C ALA A 484 10.21 -17.53 15.77
N PRO A 485 9.22 -18.13 15.07
CA PRO A 485 9.25 -19.54 14.66
C PRO A 485 10.23 -19.84 13.52
N VAL A 486 10.93 -18.82 13.03
CA VAL A 486 11.85 -18.85 11.87
C VAL A 486 13.20 -18.23 12.25
N ARG A 487 14.25 -18.58 11.50
CA ARG A 487 15.51 -17.82 11.46
C ARG A 487 15.92 -17.56 10.02
N PHE A 488 16.25 -16.31 9.73
CA PHE A 488 16.80 -15.91 8.44
C PHE A 488 18.33 -16.09 8.44
N SER A 489 18.91 -16.42 7.29
CA SER A 489 20.35 -16.26 7.07
C SER A 489 20.67 -14.79 6.79
N ASP A 490 21.89 -14.36 7.11
CA ASP A 490 22.43 -13.18 6.44
C ASP A 490 22.66 -13.52 4.94
N ALA A 491 22.31 -12.58 4.06
CA ALA A 491 22.47 -12.69 2.62
C ALA A 491 23.17 -11.45 2.02
N ARG A 492 23.61 -10.50 2.85
CA ARG A 492 24.21 -9.24 2.40
C ARG A 492 25.56 -9.46 1.73
N GLU A 493 25.75 -8.82 0.59
CA GLU A 493 27.04 -8.70 -0.07
C GLU A 493 27.90 -7.62 0.61
N THR A 494 29.10 -7.98 1.06
CA THR A 494 29.97 -7.05 1.79
C THR A 494 30.80 -6.13 0.88
N GLU A 495 30.93 -6.46 -0.40
CA GLU A 495 31.63 -5.73 -1.47
C GLU A 495 31.10 -6.23 -2.83
N PRO A 496 31.13 -5.41 -3.91
CA PRO A 496 30.69 -5.83 -5.25
C PRO A 496 31.55 -6.97 -5.82
N GLU A 497 31.03 -7.78 -6.75
CA GLU A 497 31.83 -8.83 -7.39
C GLU A 497 32.99 -8.23 -8.23
N PRO A 498 34.17 -8.89 -8.29
CA PRO A 498 35.30 -8.42 -9.09
C PRO A 498 35.06 -8.46 -10.62
N VAL A 499 34.42 -7.42 -11.16
CA VAL A 499 34.14 -7.21 -12.59
C VAL A 499 35.37 -7.14 -13.50
N GLY A 500 36.58 -6.99 -12.95
CA GLY A 500 37.83 -6.94 -13.71
C GLY A 500 38.08 -5.59 -14.40
N GLY A 501 38.88 -5.62 -15.47
CA GLY A 501 39.23 -4.45 -16.27
C GLY A 501 40.46 -3.68 -15.78
N ASN A 502 40.76 -2.60 -16.50
CA ASN A 502 41.69 -1.53 -16.09
C ASN A 502 40.94 -0.24 -15.68
N LEU A 503 39.65 -0.14 -16.02
CA LEU A 503 38.72 0.90 -15.56
C LEU A 503 37.39 0.26 -15.15
N GLN A 504 36.63 0.94 -14.28
CA GLN A 504 35.29 0.56 -13.86
C GLN A 504 34.27 1.67 -14.10
N LEU A 505 33.09 1.32 -14.61
CA LEU A 505 31.95 2.21 -14.80
C LEU A 505 30.77 1.67 -13.98
N GLY A 506 30.22 2.51 -13.10
CA GLY A 506 29.00 2.23 -12.34
C GLY A 506 27.85 3.19 -12.67
N THR A 507 26.64 2.81 -12.28
CA THR A 507 25.45 3.67 -12.25
C THR A 507 24.68 3.47 -10.96
N PHE A 508 24.09 4.54 -10.41
CA PHE A 508 23.48 4.50 -9.08
C PHE A 508 22.44 5.62 -8.91
N ASN A 509 21.16 5.25 -8.82
CA ASN A 509 20.10 6.10 -8.25
C ASN A 509 20.30 6.21 -6.73
N VAL A 510 20.50 7.44 -6.23
CA VAL A 510 20.86 7.71 -4.82
C VAL A 510 19.69 8.21 -3.95
N LEU A 511 18.44 7.93 -4.33
CA LEU A 511 17.22 8.22 -3.56
C LEU A 511 17.14 9.69 -3.12
N ASN A 512 16.79 10.57 -4.05
CA ASN A 512 16.58 12.01 -3.85
C ASN A 512 17.64 12.70 -2.96
N TYR A 513 18.89 12.78 -3.41
CA TYR A 513 19.93 13.55 -2.72
C TYR A 513 19.78 15.06 -2.98
N PHE A 514 19.25 15.78 -1.99
CA PHE A 514 18.97 17.22 -2.02
C PHE A 514 19.72 17.94 -0.89
N THR A 515 20.46 19.01 -1.23
CA THR A 515 21.06 19.95 -0.25
C THR A 515 20.22 21.23 -0.06
N SER A 516 19.05 21.29 -0.68
CA SER A 516 17.96 22.23 -0.40
C SER A 516 16.96 21.55 0.53
N LEU A 517 16.93 21.98 1.80
CA LEU A 517 16.30 21.25 2.89
C LEU A 517 14.81 21.54 3.05
N GLY A 518 14.02 20.53 3.41
CA GLY A 518 12.57 20.68 3.62
C GLY A 518 12.18 21.82 4.59
N VAL A 519 12.96 22.03 5.65
CA VAL A 519 12.76 23.07 6.67
C VAL A 519 12.80 24.51 6.13
N ASP A 520 13.48 24.75 5.00
CA ASP A 520 13.61 26.08 4.40
C ASP A 520 12.57 26.37 3.31
N TYR A 521 12.00 25.33 2.67
CA TYR A 521 11.16 25.46 1.47
C TYR A 521 9.73 24.91 1.62
N CYS A 522 9.45 24.05 2.60
CA CYS A 522 8.17 23.36 2.76
C CYS A 522 7.32 23.93 3.91
N ALA A 523 6.01 23.73 3.85
CA ALA A 523 5.15 23.95 5.02
C ALA A 523 5.40 22.84 6.08
N PRO A 524 5.18 23.09 7.39
CA PRO A 524 5.49 22.10 8.44
C PRO A 524 4.74 20.77 8.31
N ASP A 525 3.57 20.78 7.69
CA ASP A 525 2.72 19.63 7.37
C ASP A 525 3.13 18.89 6.08
N GLN A 526 4.03 19.45 5.26
CA GLN A 526 4.64 18.82 4.09
C GLN A 526 5.89 18.01 4.48
N SER A 527 5.75 17.16 5.51
CA SER A 527 6.84 16.30 6.02
C SER A 527 6.39 14.89 6.36
N TYR A 528 7.28 13.93 6.18
CA TYR A 528 7.21 12.66 6.91
C TYR A 528 7.90 12.84 8.27
N THR A 529 7.31 12.28 9.33
CA THR A 529 7.76 12.49 10.72
C THR A 529 8.06 11.18 11.44
N ASP A 530 9.00 11.18 12.39
CA ASP A 530 9.26 10.05 13.28
C ASP A 530 8.15 9.86 14.34
N ARG A 531 8.30 8.86 15.22
CA ARG A 531 7.29 8.57 16.26
C ARG A 531 7.18 9.63 17.36
N ASP A 532 8.24 10.41 17.55
CA ASP A 532 8.28 11.54 18.48
C ASP A 532 7.70 12.84 17.85
N GLY A 533 7.38 12.80 16.55
CA GLY A 533 6.78 13.89 15.78
C GLY A 533 7.78 14.83 15.11
N ASN A 534 9.06 14.47 15.05
CA ASN A 534 10.10 15.25 14.37
C ASN A 534 10.05 14.98 12.87
N PRO A 535 10.03 16.00 12.00
CA PRO A 535 10.21 15.82 10.55
C PRO A 535 11.56 15.16 10.19
N ILE A 536 11.55 14.27 9.19
CA ILE A 536 12.71 13.49 8.75
C ILE A 536 13.00 13.74 7.26
N SER A 537 11.98 13.64 6.40
CA SER A 537 12.06 13.96 4.97
C SER A 537 10.90 14.83 4.50
N ALA A 538 11.10 15.51 3.37
CA ALA A 538 10.08 16.29 2.69
C ALA A 538 8.91 15.41 2.19
N ASN A 539 7.71 15.97 2.13
CA ASN A 539 6.54 15.29 1.56
C ASN A 539 5.67 16.26 0.74
N GLY A 540 5.58 16.04 -0.58
CA GLY A 540 4.71 16.84 -1.47
C GLY A 540 5.09 18.33 -1.57
N CYS A 541 6.38 18.66 -1.49
CA CYS A 541 6.93 20.00 -1.71
C CYS A 541 8.11 19.97 -2.70
N LEU A 542 8.73 21.14 -2.97
CA LEU A 542 9.74 21.29 -4.02
C LEU A 542 11.02 20.46 -3.79
N PRO A 543 11.69 20.49 -2.62
CA PRO A 543 12.75 19.53 -2.34
C PRO A 543 12.15 18.16 -2.04
N ARG A 544 12.77 17.09 -2.55
CA ARG A 544 12.27 15.71 -2.42
C ARG A 544 13.06 14.84 -1.43
N GLY A 545 14.17 15.37 -0.89
CA GLY A 545 15.07 14.66 0.04
C GLY A 545 14.86 14.99 1.53
N ALA A 546 15.98 15.11 2.26
CA ALA A 546 16.01 15.34 3.70
C ALA A 546 15.32 16.62 4.20
N TRP A 547 14.76 16.56 5.41
CA TRP A 547 14.09 17.72 6.02
C TRP A 547 15.06 18.80 6.52
N ASP A 548 16.19 18.41 7.13
CA ASP A 548 17.16 19.32 7.76
C ASP A 548 18.61 18.79 7.70
N GLU A 549 19.56 19.56 8.22
CA GLU A 549 20.99 19.22 8.24
C GLU A 549 21.29 17.87 8.93
N GLU A 550 20.51 17.48 9.95
CA GLU A 550 20.73 16.22 10.67
C GLU A 550 20.29 15.02 9.82
N ASN A 551 19.17 15.16 9.12
CA ASN A 551 18.66 14.13 8.22
C ASN A 551 19.45 14.03 6.92
N LEU A 552 19.96 15.15 6.38
CA LEU A 552 20.89 15.15 5.25
C LEU A 552 22.19 14.43 5.65
N ALA A 553 22.74 14.70 6.83
CA ALA A 553 23.92 14.00 7.33
C ALA A 553 23.72 12.47 7.53
N ARG A 554 22.47 12.01 7.75
CA ARG A 554 22.15 10.57 7.71
C ARG A 554 22.21 10.01 6.29
N GLN A 555 21.50 10.65 5.36
CA GLN A 555 21.41 10.27 3.95
C GLN A 555 22.80 10.25 3.28
N GLU A 556 23.53 11.35 3.41
CA GLU A 556 24.87 11.54 2.84
C GLU A 556 25.86 10.52 3.36
N ALA A 557 25.86 10.21 4.66
CA ALA A 557 26.80 9.24 5.23
C ALA A 557 26.62 7.82 4.65
N LYS A 558 25.38 7.43 4.33
CA LYS A 558 25.10 6.16 3.63
C LYS A 558 25.55 6.20 2.17
N ILE A 559 25.20 7.24 1.42
CA ILE A 559 25.56 7.40 0.00
C ILE A 559 27.09 7.49 -0.18
N VAL A 560 27.76 8.27 0.66
CA VAL A 560 29.23 8.40 0.67
C VAL A 560 29.90 7.06 0.98
N ALA A 561 29.36 6.26 1.91
CA ALA A 561 29.86 4.91 2.18
C ALA A 561 29.69 3.99 0.97
N ALA A 562 28.49 3.96 0.36
CA ALA A 562 28.18 3.11 -0.79
C ALA A 562 29.07 3.45 -2.00
N ILE A 563 29.15 4.72 -2.40
CA ILE A 563 30.01 5.15 -3.52
C ILE A 563 31.50 4.89 -3.24
N SER A 564 31.96 5.10 -1.99
CA SER A 564 33.36 4.86 -1.61
C SER A 564 33.73 3.37 -1.52
N GLN A 565 32.77 2.47 -1.62
CA GLN A 565 32.98 1.02 -1.58
C GLN A 565 32.63 0.32 -2.89
N LEU A 566 31.71 0.88 -3.69
CA LEU A 566 31.54 0.58 -5.11
C LEU A 566 32.83 0.88 -5.89
N ASP A 567 33.55 1.94 -5.46
CA ASP A 567 34.92 2.32 -5.84
C ASP A 567 35.23 2.49 -7.35
N ALA A 568 34.19 2.59 -8.18
CA ALA A 568 34.29 2.73 -9.64
C ALA A 568 34.99 4.03 -10.09
N ASP A 569 35.63 4.00 -11.26
CA ASP A 569 36.34 5.16 -11.82
C ASP A 569 35.42 6.24 -12.38
N ILE A 570 34.24 5.82 -12.86
CA ILE A 570 33.12 6.68 -13.26
C ILE A 570 31.88 6.15 -12.55
N VAL A 571 31.06 7.04 -11.98
CA VAL A 571 29.70 6.71 -11.52
C VAL A 571 28.73 7.69 -12.18
N ALA A 572 27.80 7.16 -12.98
CA ALA A 572 26.57 7.83 -13.35
C ALA A 572 25.64 7.89 -12.12
N LEU A 573 25.07 9.06 -11.87
CA LEU A 573 24.22 9.30 -10.71
C LEU A 573 22.85 9.77 -11.14
N GLU A 574 21.84 9.09 -10.64
CA GLU A 574 20.43 9.42 -10.81
C GLU A 574 19.88 9.94 -9.46
N GLU A 575 18.87 10.82 -9.49
CA GLU A 575 18.28 11.47 -8.29
C GLU A 575 19.18 12.45 -7.52
N ILE A 576 19.97 13.22 -8.26
CA ILE A 576 20.64 14.43 -7.75
C ILE A 576 19.73 15.65 -7.94
N GLU A 577 19.68 16.54 -6.93
CA GLU A 577 18.99 17.84 -7.02
C GLU A 577 19.47 18.68 -8.22
N ASP A 578 18.53 19.20 -9.02
CA ASP A 578 18.80 20.38 -9.85
C ASP A 578 18.73 21.63 -8.98
N SER A 579 19.87 22.01 -8.44
CA SER A 579 19.98 23.12 -7.50
C SER A 579 19.64 24.50 -8.12
N SER A 580 19.38 24.59 -9.42
CA SER A 580 18.99 25.84 -10.08
C SER A 580 17.55 26.27 -9.78
N ASP A 581 16.61 25.33 -9.57
CA ASP A 581 15.24 25.59 -9.10
C ASP A 581 15.22 26.28 -7.73
N PHE A 582 16.22 25.99 -6.90
CA PHE A 582 16.42 26.58 -5.58
C PHE A 582 17.21 27.90 -5.63
N GLY A 583 17.51 28.41 -6.83
CA GLY A 583 18.23 29.66 -7.07
C GLY A 583 19.73 29.60 -6.78
N LYS A 584 20.30 28.39 -6.71
CA LYS A 584 21.75 28.14 -6.56
C LYS A 584 22.41 27.94 -7.94
N ASP A 585 23.66 27.48 -7.93
CA ASP A 585 24.30 26.88 -9.12
C ASP A 585 23.73 25.47 -9.34
N ARG A 586 23.52 25.04 -10.59
CA ARG A 586 22.98 23.71 -10.96
C ARG A 586 23.82 22.55 -10.44
N ASP A 587 25.13 22.75 -10.30
CA ASP A 587 26.04 21.73 -9.81
C ASP A 587 26.22 21.75 -8.28
N ALA A 588 25.51 22.61 -7.54
CA ALA A 588 25.75 22.81 -6.10
C ALA A 588 25.62 21.52 -5.25
N ALA A 589 24.50 20.81 -5.28
CA ALA A 589 24.36 19.56 -4.54
C ALA A 589 25.40 18.49 -4.96
N LEU A 590 25.71 18.40 -6.25
CA LEU A 590 26.73 17.48 -6.77
C LEU A 590 28.16 17.84 -6.29
N ILE A 591 28.44 19.14 -6.14
CA ILE A 591 29.68 19.67 -5.56
C ILE A 591 29.77 19.35 -4.07
N ASP A 592 28.67 19.47 -3.33
CA ASP A 592 28.59 19.14 -1.90
C ASP A 592 28.87 17.62 -1.69
N LEU A 593 28.22 16.74 -2.45
CA LEU A 593 28.46 15.29 -2.42
C LEU A 593 29.93 14.94 -2.74
N VAL A 594 30.50 15.56 -3.78
CA VAL A 594 31.92 15.38 -4.14
C VAL A 594 32.86 15.94 -3.05
N ALA A 595 32.47 16.95 -2.29
CA ALA A 595 33.23 17.41 -1.13
C ALA A 595 33.20 16.37 0.00
N ALA A 596 32.03 15.81 0.32
CA ALA A 596 31.87 14.77 1.34
C ALA A 596 32.65 13.48 1.00
N LEU A 597 32.58 13.03 -0.26
CA LEU A 597 33.39 11.91 -0.77
C LEU A 597 34.90 12.15 -0.63
N ASN A 598 35.37 13.37 -0.89
CA ASN A 598 36.78 13.74 -0.76
C ASN A 598 37.22 13.93 0.71
N GLU A 599 36.34 14.37 1.60
CA GLU A 599 36.60 14.41 3.05
C GLU A 599 36.71 12.98 3.62
N SER A 600 35.79 12.09 3.25
CA SER A 600 35.82 10.66 3.59
C SER A 600 37.12 9.99 3.11
N ALA A 601 37.52 10.23 1.85
CA ALA A 601 38.78 9.72 1.29
C ALA A 601 40.05 10.39 1.90
N GLY A 602 39.91 11.51 2.63
CA GLY A 602 41.02 12.29 3.16
C GLY A 602 41.95 12.91 2.10
N THR A 603 41.51 12.96 0.83
CA THR A 603 42.28 13.42 -0.33
C THR A 603 41.34 13.83 -1.47
N LEU A 604 41.84 14.64 -2.40
CA LEU A 604 41.13 14.95 -3.65
C LEU A 604 41.25 13.75 -4.61
N ARG A 605 40.32 12.80 -4.47
CA ARG A 605 40.14 11.61 -5.32
C ARG A 605 39.09 11.86 -6.40
N TRP A 606 37.93 12.36 -5.99
CA TRP A 606 36.73 12.49 -6.81
C TRP A 606 36.59 13.89 -7.41
N ALA A 607 35.96 13.98 -8.58
CA ALA A 607 35.43 15.20 -9.17
C ALA A 607 34.03 14.94 -9.76
N HIS A 608 33.27 16.00 -10.01
CA HIS A 608 32.06 15.94 -10.82
C HIS A 608 32.36 16.31 -12.27
N VAL A 609 31.54 15.83 -13.21
CA VAL A 609 31.46 16.40 -14.56
C VAL A 609 30.57 17.64 -14.49
N PRO A 610 31.04 18.84 -14.90
CA PRO A 610 30.21 20.04 -14.90
C PRO A 610 29.00 19.94 -15.83
N SER A 611 27.92 20.61 -15.47
CA SER A 611 26.78 20.84 -16.37
C SER A 611 27.20 21.63 -17.62
N PRO A 612 26.53 21.42 -18.77
CA PRO A 612 26.81 22.17 -19.99
C PRO A 612 26.44 23.65 -19.85
N ALA A 613 27.05 24.50 -20.68
CA ALA A 613 26.75 25.93 -20.70
C ALA A 613 25.35 26.27 -21.27
N GLU A 614 24.77 25.35 -22.03
CA GLU A 614 23.39 25.41 -22.54
C GLU A 614 22.64 24.22 -21.92
N VAL A 615 21.62 24.48 -21.09
CA VAL A 615 20.73 23.47 -20.51
C VAL A 615 19.36 23.61 -21.21
N PRO A 616 18.81 22.55 -21.82
CA PRO A 616 17.52 22.62 -22.48
C PRO A 616 16.36 22.65 -21.47
N SER A 617 15.22 23.22 -21.87
CA SER A 617 14.00 23.24 -21.04
C SER A 617 13.10 22.01 -21.28
N THR A 618 13.62 20.97 -21.93
CA THR A 618 12.97 19.65 -22.04
C THR A 618 13.64 18.74 -21.00
N GLY A 619 12.85 18.02 -20.20
CA GLY A 619 13.38 17.25 -19.07
C GLY A 619 13.96 18.09 -17.92
N ASP A 620 13.44 19.32 -17.77
CA ASP A 620 13.70 20.27 -16.69
C ASP A 620 12.81 19.89 -15.49
N ASP A 621 13.39 19.26 -14.47
CA ASP A 621 12.76 18.78 -13.23
C ASP A 621 13.74 19.02 -12.07
N VAL A 622 13.23 19.14 -10.83
CA VAL A 622 14.07 19.32 -9.62
C VAL A 622 15.03 18.15 -9.36
N ILE A 623 14.89 17.04 -10.10
CA ILE A 623 15.84 15.93 -10.17
C ILE A 623 16.50 15.94 -11.54
N ARG A 624 17.81 15.70 -11.56
CA ARG A 624 18.61 15.48 -12.77
C ARG A 624 19.53 14.26 -12.65
N THR A 625 20.12 13.87 -13.77
CA THR A 625 21.28 12.98 -13.81
C THR A 625 22.59 13.77 -13.69
N ALA A 626 23.66 13.06 -13.35
CA ALA A 626 24.99 13.59 -13.11
C ALA A 626 26.07 12.52 -13.35
N PHE A 627 27.34 12.94 -13.35
CA PHE A 627 28.49 12.03 -13.27
C PHE A 627 29.49 12.50 -12.23
N ILE A 628 30.06 11.55 -11.49
CA ILE A 628 31.31 11.72 -10.74
C ILE A 628 32.38 10.76 -11.25
N TYR A 629 33.65 11.09 -11.05
CA TYR A 629 34.77 10.28 -11.51
C TYR A 629 36.02 10.43 -10.64
N GLN A 630 36.92 9.45 -10.73
CA GLN A 630 38.22 9.46 -10.05
C GLN A 630 39.28 10.15 -10.92
N GLN A 631 39.73 11.34 -10.49
CA GLN A 631 40.61 12.24 -11.25
C GLN A 631 42.00 11.66 -11.60
N ALA A 632 42.39 10.55 -10.97
CA ALA A 632 43.67 9.89 -11.20
C ALA A 632 43.62 8.79 -12.28
N ASN A 633 42.43 8.31 -12.61
CA ASN A 633 42.23 7.05 -13.33
C ASN A 633 41.59 7.27 -14.71
N VAL A 634 40.75 8.29 -14.88
CA VAL A 634 40.06 8.60 -16.15
C VAL A 634 40.16 10.09 -16.51
N GLU A 635 40.26 10.41 -17.81
CA GLU A 635 40.22 11.79 -18.32
C GLU A 635 38.82 12.14 -18.86
N VAL A 636 38.35 13.37 -18.61
CA VAL A 636 37.08 13.91 -19.14
C VAL A 636 37.35 14.68 -20.43
N VAL A 637 36.68 14.30 -21.53
CA VAL A 637 36.91 14.84 -22.87
C VAL A 637 35.81 15.83 -23.27
N GLY A 638 36.19 17.09 -23.46
CA GLY A 638 35.29 18.13 -23.93
C GLY A 638 34.34 18.66 -22.85
N SER A 639 33.09 18.92 -23.24
CA SER A 639 32.00 19.30 -22.35
C SER A 639 30.88 18.27 -22.46
N SER A 640 30.13 18.10 -21.38
CA SER A 640 28.91 17.30 -21.36
C SER A 640 27.86 17.86 -22.33
N THR A 641 26.87 17.04 -22.70
CA THR A 641 25.73 17.46 -23.52
C THR A 641 24.44 16.87 -22.94
N ILE A 642 23.36 17.65 -22.90
CA ILE A 642 22.02 17.17 -22.51
C ILE A 642 21.16 17.04 -23.77
N LEU A 643 20.29 16.02 -23.82
CA LEU A 643 19.33 15.81 -24.89
C LEU A 643 18.17 16.84 -24.85
N ASP A 644 18.06 17.68 -25.88
CA ASP A 644 16.91 18.54 -26.12
C ASP A 644 15.87 17.83 -27.01
N ASP A 645 14.92 17.10 -26.41
CA ASP A 645 13.84 16.42 -27.15
C ASP A 645 12.49 16.44 -26.37
N PRO A 646 11.35 16.76 -27.02
CA PRO A 646 10.04 16.82 -26.37
C PRO A 646 9.55 15.49 -25.77
N ALA A 647 10.15 14.34 -26.08
CA ALA A 647 9.86 13.07 -25.40
C ALA A 647 10.15 13.13 -23.89
N PHE A 648 11.06 14.01 -23.44
CA PHE A 648 11.42 14.19 -22.04
C PHE A 648 10.61 15.28 -21.33
N ILE A 649 9.51 15.78 -21.90
CA ILE A 649 8.65 16.80 -21.25
C ILE A 649 8.07 16.40 -19.89
N ASN A 650 8.07 15.10 -19.56
CA ASN A 650 7.70 14.51 -18.26
C ASN A 650 8.75 13.51 -17.73
N GLY A 651 9.96 13.49 -18.31
CA GLY A 651 11.10 12.70 -17.85
C GLY A 651 12.23 13.61 -17.38
N ARG A 652 13.43 13.07 -17.15
CA ARG A 652 14.65 13.86 -16.90
C ARG A 652 15.57 13.68 -18.10
N ALA A 653 16.08 14.78 -18.67
CA ALA A 653 16.80 14.72 -19.94
C ALA A 653 18.16 14.00 -19.81
N PRO A 654 18.47 13.00 -20.67
CA PRO A 654 19.73 12.28 -20.65
C PRO A 654 20.97 13.18 -20.76
N LEU A 655 22.00 12.86 -19.97
CA LEU A 655 23.27 13.57 -19.91
C LEU A 655 24.37 12.68 -20.50
N ALA A 656 24.98 13.13 -21.61
CA ALA A 656 26.14 12.49 -22.21
C ALA A 656 27.46 13.14 -21.75
N GLN A 657 28.48 12.32 -21.51
CA GLN A 657 29.87 12.74 -21.36
C GLN A 657 30.81 11.74 -22.02
N THR A 658 31.80 12.24 -22.75
CA THR A 658 32.90 11.43 -23.31
C THR A 658 34.07 11.38 -22.32
N PHE A 659 34.55 10.17 -22.06
CA PHE A 659 35.69 9.87 -21.19
C PHE A 659 36.81 9.23 -22.00
N ALA A 660 38.03 9.23 -21.47
CA ALA A 660 39.18 8.54 -22.07
C ALA A 660 39.99 7.77 -21.03
N ASP A 661 40.44 6.56 -21.41
CA ASP A 661 41.48 5.84 -20.68
C ASP A 661 42.85 6.51 -20.92
N PRO A 662 43.52 7.05 -19.88
CA PRO A 662 44.84 7.67 -20.01
C PRO A 662 45.96 6.68 -20.38
N THR A 663 45.71 5.36 -20.31
CA THR A 663 46.66 4.30 -20.65
C THR A 663 46.72 4.04 -22.15
N THR A 664 45.57 3.91 -22.82
CA THR A 664 45.46 3.62 -24.27
C THR A 664 45.17 4.85 -25.12
N GLY A 665 44.54 5.88 -24.55
CA GLY A 665 44.00 7.03 -25.28
C GLY A 665 42.70 6.72 -26.04
N SER A 666 41.95 5.69 -25.61
CA SER A 666 40.67 5.30 -26.20
C SER A 666 39.54 6.15 -25.63
N GLU A 667 38.80 6.85 -26.49
CA GLU A 667 37.65 7.70 -26.11
C GLU A 667 36.33 6.91 -26.21
N PHE A 668 35.50 7.00 -25.17
CA PHE A 668 34.19 6.34 -25.09
C PHE A 668 33.13 7.27 -24.49
N ILE A 669 31.88 7.13 -24.94
CA ILE A 669 30.74 7.94 -24.50
C ILE A 669 29.98 7.18 -23.41
N VAL A 670 29.60 7.87 -22.34
CA VAL A 670 28.63 7.38 -21.34
C VAL A 670 27.43 8.34 -21.33
N VAL A 671 26.22 7.79 -21.30
CA VAL A 671 24.97 8.57 -21.25
C VAL A 671 24.12 8.14 -20.06
N ALA A 672 23.95 9.00 -19.07
CA ALA A 672 23.15 8.77 -17.86
C ALA A 672 21.68 9.18 -18.07
N ASN A 673 20.76 8.29 -17.71
CA ASN A 673 19.33 8.38 -17.99
C ASN A 673 18.52 8.29 -16.69
N HIS A 674 17.42 9.05 -16.59
CA HIS A 674 16.34 8.78 -15.64
C HIS A 674 14.99 9.05 -16.33
N PHE A 675 14.37 8.00 -16.85
CA PHE A 675 13.14 8.07 -17.64
C PHE A 675 11.91 8.47 -16.79
N LYS A 676 10.75 8.67 -17.42
CA LYS A 676 9.47 8.87 -16.68
C LYS A 676 9.16 7.63 -15.85
N SER A 677 8.95 7.81 -14.54
CA SER A 677 8.66 6.70 -13.63
C SER A 677 7.44 5.85 -14.05
N LYS A 678 7.43 4.55 -13.74
CA LYS A 678 6.28 3.64 -13.97
C LYS A 678 5.00 4.10 -13.25
N GLY A 679 5.14 4.87 -12.16
CA GLY A 679 4.02 5.32 -11.32
C GLY A 679 3.10 6.36 -11.95
N GLY A 680 1.81 6.29 -11.56
CA GLY A 680 0.72 7.11 -12.10
C GLY A 680 0.26 6.68 -13.49
N SER A 681 -0.77 7.33 -14.03
CA SER A 681 -1.40 6.95 -15.30
C SER A 681 -1.69 8.15 -16.20
N GLY A 682 -1.67 7.96 -17.52
CA GLY A 682 -2.00 8.96 -18.54
C GLY A 682 -3.08 8.50 -19.52
N ASP A 683 -3.28 9.25 -20.60
CA ASP A 683 -4.19 8.85 -21.70
C ASP A 683 -3.49 7.92 -22.72
N GLY A 684 -4.27 7.05 -23.38
CA GLY A 684 -3.83 6.33 -24.58
C GLY A 684 -2.81 5.22 -24.30
N ASP A 685 -1.59 5.37 -24.82
CA ASP A 685 -0.47 4.44 -24.61
C ASP A 685 0.34 4.73 -23.33
N ASN A 686 -0.04 5.78 -22.60
CA ASN A 686 0.42 6.06 -21.24
C ASN A 686 -0.54 5.57 -20.15
N ALA A 687 -1.68 5.00 -20.54
CA ALA A 687 -2.69 4.51 -19.62
C ALA A 687 -2.20 3.23 -18.91
N ASP A 688 -2.07 3.32 -17.59
CA ASP A 688 -2.02 2.15 -16.72
C ASP A 688 -3.26 1.28 -16.98
N ASN A 689 -3.01 0.00 -17.27
CA ASN A 689 -4.03 -1.00 -17.54
C ASN A 689 -3.67 -2.36 -16.91
N ASP A 690 -2.76 -2.39 -15.95
CA ASP A 690 -2.13 -3.61 -15.43
C ASP A 690 -3.20 -4.60 -14.88
N ASP A 691 -4.21 -4.09 -14.15
CA ASP A 691 -5.44 -4.82 -13.72
C ASP A 691 -6.16 -5.58 -14.85
N THR A 692 -6.09 -5.07 -16.09
CA THR A 692 -6.82 -5.59 -17.25
C THR A 692 -6.00 -6.61 -18.06
N VAL A 693 -4.67 -6.52 -18.01
CA VAL A 693 -3.75 -7.44 -18.69
C VAL A 693 -3.20 -8.53 -17.78
N GLY A 694 -3.23 -8.32 -16.47
CA GLY A 694 -2.67 -9.21 -15.44
C GLY A 694 -1.14 -9.11 -15.34
N PRO A 695 -0.52 -9.73 -14.31
CA PRO A 695 0.91 -9.57 -14.01
C PRO A 695 1.84 -9.96 -15.16
N ALA A 696 1.41 -10.88 -16.04
CA ALA A 696 2.17 -11.26 -17.23
C ALA A 696 2.23 -10.19 -18.34
N GLY A 697 1.33 -9.20 -18.32
CA GLY A 697 1.31 -8.07 -19.25
C GLY A 697 1.54 -6.71 -18.59
N ALA A 698 1.67 -6.67 -17.26
CA ALA A 698 1.82 -5.47 -16.47
C ALA A 698 3.12 -4.72 -16.81
N VAL A 699 3.00 -3.42 -17.09
CA VAL A 699 4.13 -2.55 -17.45
C VAL A 699 4.13 -1.22 -16.68
N GLY A 700 3.08 -0.94 -15.91
CA GLY A 700 2.82 0.35 -15.29
C GLY A 700 2.48 1.44 -16.31
N GLY A 701 2.04 2.59 -15.82
CA GLY A 701 1.72 3.74 -16.65
C GLY A 701 2.93 4.28 -17.43
N TRP A 702 2.65 5.22 -18.33
CA TRP A 702 3.65 5.98 -19.09
C TRP A 702 4.59 5.13 -19.98
N ASN A 703 4.26 3.87 -20.25
CA ASN A 703 5.05 3.00 -21.14
C ASN A 703 5.23 3.60 -22.55
N GLY A 704 4.19 4.25 -23.09
CA GLY A 704 4.27 5.00 -24.35
C GLY A 704 5.32 6.11 -24.34
N ASP A 705 5.39 6.92 -23.28
CA ASP A 705 6.39 7.98 -23.12
C ASP A 705 7.79 7.42 -22.85
N ARG A 706 7.94 6.39 -22.02
CA ARG A 706 9.24 5.68 -21.86
C ARG A 706 9.73 5.11 -23.19
N THR A 707 8.82 4.60 -24.03
CA THR A 707 9.14 4.12 -25.38
C THR A 707 9.56 5.25 -26.32
N ARG A 708 8.92 6.44 -26.23
CA ARG A 708 9.35 7.66 -26.95
C ARG A 708 10.71 8.17 -26.46
N GLN A 709 10.97 8.10 -25.16
CA GLN A 709 12.24 8.47 -24.53
C GLN A 709 13.39 7.57 -24.99
N ALA A 710 13.16 6.26 -25.10
CA ALA A 710 14.11 5.33 -25.73
C ALA A 710 14.38 5.67 -27.20
N GLN A 711 13.35 6.02 -27.99
CA GLN A 711 13.52 6.40 -29.41
C GLN A 711 14.33 7.69 -29.57
N ALA A 712 14.10 8.69 -28.71
CA ALA A 712 14.88 9.93 -28.66
C ALA A 712 16.33 9.67 -28.22
N LEU A 713 16.54 8.79 -27.23
CA LEU A 713 17.87 8.39 -26.78
C LEU A 713 18.69 7.72 -27.89
N VAL A 714 18.11 6.83 -28.70
CA VAL A 714 18.81 6.25 -29.87
C VAL A 714 19.30 7.35 -30.81
N GLY A 715 18.42 8.29 -31.20
CA GLY A 715 18.78 9.42 -32.06
C GLY A 715 19.86 10.34 -31.46
N PHE A 716 19.86 10.52 -30.14
CA PHE A 716 20.89 11.25 -29.41
C PHE A 716 22.24 10.53 -29.44
N THR A 717 22.27 9.21 -29.22
CA THR A 717 23.51 8.43 -29.20
C THR A 717 24.21 8.40 -30.55
N ASP A 718 23.47 8.32 -31.67
CA ASP A 718 24.04 8.45 -33.01
C ASP A 718 24.66 9.83 -33.25
N ALA A 719 24.04 10.91 -32.73
CA ALA A 719 24.62 12.25 -32.80
C ALA A 719 25.90 12.39 -31.96
N GLN A 720 25.97 11.77 -30.77
CA GLN A 720 27.19 11.74 -29.95
C GLN A 720 28.31 10.95 -30.64
N ARG A 721 27.99 9.80 -31.26
CA ARG A 721 28.94 8.99 -32.06
C ARG A 721 29.52 9.78 -33.25
N GLU A 722 28.70 10.53 -33.99
CA GLU A 722 29.20 11.39 -35.07
C GLU A 722 30.07 12.55 -34.52
N ALA A 723 29.69 13.15 -33.38
CA ALA A 723 30.41 14.27 -32.79
C ALA A 723 31.79 13.89 -32.21
N HIS A 724 31.91 12.72 -31.59
CA HIS A 724 33.14 12.23 -30.95
C HIS A 724 33.91 11.19 -31.79
N ALA A 725 33.36 10.74 -32.92
CA ALA A 725 33.97 9.77 -33.83
C ALA A 725 34.40 8.44 -33.18
N THR A 726 33.67 8.00 -32.15
CA THR A 726 33.83 6.70 -31.48
C THR A 726 32.52 5.91 -31.53
N ASP A 727 32.63 4.59 -31.68
CA ASP A 727 31.50 3.66 -31.59
C ASP A 727 31.33 3.06 -30.19
N LEU A 728 32.24 3.37 -29.26
CA LEU A 728 32.20 2.93 -27.86
C LEU A 728 31.17 3.78 -27.09
N VAL A 729 29.98 3.23 -26.84
CA VAL A 729 28.89 3.93 -26.15
C VAL A 729 28.28 3.04 -25.06
N PHE A 730 28.14 3.60 -23.86
CA PHE A 730 27.40 3.02 -22.74
C PHE A 730 26.18 3.88 -22.41
N LEU A 731 25.02 3.26 -22.24
CA LEU A 731 23.80 3.88 -21.73
C LEU A 731 23.59 3.37 -20.30
N THR A 732 23.47 4.27 -19.35
CA THR A 732 23.43 3.95 -17.91
C THR A 732 22.21 4.59 -17.23
N GLY A 733 21.87 4.11 -16.05
CA GLY A 733 20.88 4.72 -15.17
C GLY A 733 19.52 4.05 -15.21
N ASP A 734 18.52 4.76 -14.70
CA ASP A 734 17.16 4.27 -14.46
C ASP A 734 16.28 4.46 -15.71
N PHE A 735 15.98 3.36 -16.40
CA PHE A 735 15.09 3.33 -17.57
C PHE A 735 13.62 3.14 -17.16
N ASN A 736 13.33 2.95 -15.87
CA ASN A 736 12.03 2.63 -15.28
C ASN A 736 11.29 1.54 -16.06
N SER A 737 12.03 0.55 -16.55
CA SER A 737 11.54 -0.48 -17.47
C SER A 737 12.28 -1.80 -17.24
N TYR A 738 11.54 -2.88 -17.07
CA TYR A 738 12.10 -4.23 -16.96
C TYR A 738 12.65 -4.72 -18.31
N SER A 739 13.57 -5.68 -18.29
CA SER A 739 14.45 -6.00 -19.44
C SER A 739 13.74 -6.33 -20.77
N GLN A 740 12.49 -6.77 -20.77
CA GLN A 740 11.72 -7.10 -21.98
C GLN A 740 10.59 -6.11 -22.31
N GLU A 741 10.46 -4.99 -21.58
CA GLU A 741 9.48 -3.94 -21.87
C GLU A 741 9.85 -3.12 -23.13
N ASP A 742 8.85 -2.53 -23.79
CA ASP A 742 9.01 -1.79 -25.05
C ASP A 742 10.17 -0.76 -25.08
N PRO A 743 10.45 0.01 -24.01
CA PRO A 743 11.57 0.96 -23.99
C PRO A 743 12.93 0.27 -24.11
N MET A 744 13.12 -0.86 -23.42
CA MET A 744 14.35 -1.65 -23.46
C MET A 744 14.53 -2.32 -24.82
N ARG A 745 13.42 -2.79 -25.40
CA ARG A 745 13.40 -3.38 -26.75
C ARG A 745 13.79 -2.40 -27.85
N VAL A 746 13.42 -1.13 -27.75
CA VAL A 746 13.87 -0.08 -28.68
C VAL A 746 15.39 0.06 -28.69
N LEU A 747 16.04 -0.06 -27.52
CA LEU A 747 17.50 0.00 -27.40
C LEU A 747 18.16 -1.28 -27.94
N ALA A 748 17.56 -2.45 -27.68
CA ALA A 748 18.02 -3.73 -28.25
C ALA A 748 17.92 -3.77 -29.78
N ASP A 749 16.82 -3.31 -30.37
CA ASP A 749 16.63 -3.18 -31.83
C ASP A 749 17.61 -2.16 -32.45
N ALA A 750 18.08 -1.18 -31.69
CA ALA A 750 19.13 -0.25 -32.09
C ALA A 750 20.56 -0.85 -31.98
N GLY A 751 20.71 -2.05 -31.42
CA GLY A 751 21.99 -2.76 -31.33
C GLY A 751 22.78 -2.52 -30.04
N PHE A 752 22.11 -2.12 -28.95
CA PHE A 752 22.69 -2.11 -27.61
C PHE A 752 22.41 -3.43 -26.88
N GLU A 753 23.42 -4.02 -26.25
CA GLU A 753 23.29 -5.21 -25.40
C GLU A 753 23.12 -4.79 -23.93
N ASN A 754 22.04 -5.25 -23.29
CA ASN A 754 21.85 -5.11 -21.85
C ASN A 754 22.77 -6.10 -21.11
N LEU A 755 23.75 -5.56 -20.38
CA LEU A 755 24.79 -6.36 -19.74
C LEU A 755 24.28 -7.12 -18.50
N GLY A 756 23.23 -6.61 -17.83
CA GLY A 756 22.64 -7.23 -16.64
C GLY A 756 21.80 -8.45 -17.01
N ASP A 757 20.92 -8.29 -18.00
CA ASP A 757 20.18 -9.40 -18.62
C ASP A 757 21.14 -10.45 -19.24
N ALA A 758 22.23 -10.02 -19.92
CA ALA A 758 23.25 -10.93 -20.44
C ALA A 758 23.97 -11.73 -19.34
N ARG A 759 24.27 -11.11 -18.18
CA ARG A 759 24.81 -11.78 -16.99
C ARG A 759 23.81 -12.79 -16.43
N ASN A 760 22.56 -12.38 -16.18
CA ASN A 760 21.52 -13.23 -15.60
C ASN A 760 21.19 -14.45 -16.49
N ARG A 761 21.07 -14.25 -17.81
CA ARG A 761 20.92 -15.33 -18.80
C ARG A 761 22.11 -16.31 -18.85
N THR A 762 23.27 -15.91 -18.34
CA THR A 762 24.47 -16.77 -18.24
C THR A 762 24.49 -17.58 -16.94
N ALA A 763 23.86 -17.07 -15.87
CA ALA A 763 23.74 -17.78 -14.59
C ALA A 763 22.75 -18.96 -14.66
N GLY A 764 21.61 -18.79 -15.35
CA GLY A 764 20.69 -19.89 -15.65
C GLY A 764 19.22 -19.47 -15.78
N GLU A 765 18.34 -20.21 -15.12
CA GLU A 765 16.91 -19.87 -15.01
C GLU A 765 16.75 -18.58 -14.17
N PRO A 766 15.77 -17.70 -14.44
CA PRO A 766 15.62 -16.44 -13.70
C PRO A 766 15.48 -16.65 -12.18
N GLY A 767 16.22 -15.87 -11.38
CA GLY A 767 16.07 -15.86 -9.92
C GLY A 767 16.83 -16.97 -9.20
N VAL A 768 17.68 -17.75 -9.87
CA VAL A 768 18.61 -18.68 -9.20
C VAL A 768 19.74 -17.94 -8.49
N VAL A 769 20.44 -18.62 -7.59
CA VAL A 769 21.69 -18.12 -7.00
C VAL A 769 22.69 -17.78 -8.13
N GLY A 770 23.09 -16.51 -8.21
CA GLY A 770 23.93 -15.95 -9.28
C GLY A 770 23.18 -15.10 -10.32
N THR A 771 21.87 -14.88 -10.17
CA THR A 771 21.19 -13.75 -10.81
C THR A 771 20.98 -12.63 -9.79
N GLU A 772 21.34 -11.39 -10.13
CA GLU A 772 21.03 -10.18 -9.34
C GLU A 772 20.18 -9.22 -10.16
N TYR A 773 19.51 -8.30 -9.47
CA TYR A 773 18.52 -7.40 -10.05
C TYR A 773 18.56 -6.04 -9.36
N SER A 774 18.26 -4.96 -10.09
CA SER A 774 18.40 -3.61 -9.53
C SER A 774 17.30 -3.23 -8.53
N TYR A 775 16.12 -3.86 -8.63
CA TYR A 775 14.89 -3.48 -7.93
C TYR A 775 14.12 -4.70 -7.37
N ASN A 776 13.22 -4.43 -6.41
CA ASN A 776 12.30 -5.42 -5.82
C ASN A 776 10.93 -4.74 -5.60
N PHE A 777 9.86 -5.39 -6.02
CA PHE A 777 8.50 -4.86 -5.99
C PHE A 777 7.47 -6.00 -6.07
N ASP A 778 6.43 -5.95 -5.24
CA ASP A 778 5.30 -6.89 -5.24
C ASP A 778 5.75 -8.37 -5.24
N GLY A 779 6.54 -8.71 -4.21
CA GLY A 779 7.13 -10.02 -4.02
C GLY A 779 8.25 -10.42 -4.99
N ALA A 780 8.52 -9.66 -6.06
CA ALA A 780 9.36 -10.07 -7.18
C ALA A 780 10.60 -9.18 -7.40
N VAL A 781 11.68 -9.75 -7.95
CA VAL A 781 12.89 -9.01 -8.35
C VAL A 781 12.95 -8.79 -9.87
N GLY A 782 13.53 -7.67 -10.28
CA GLY A 782 13.73 -7.27 -11.67
C GLY A 782 14.60 -6.01 -11.78
N SER A 783 15.09 -5.65 -12.96
CA SER A 783 15.98 -4.49 -13.11
C SER A 783 15.27 -3.31 -13.77
N LEU A 784 15.35 -2.13 -13.15
CA LEU A 784 14.95 -0.83 -13.72
C LEU A 784 16.20 0.00 -14.12
N ASP A 785 17.30 -0.20 -13.40
CA ASP A 785 18.61 0.38 -13.65
C ASP A 785 19.41 -0.58 -14.53
N HIS A 786 19.95 -0.07 -15.64
CA HIS A 786 20.65 -0.89 -16.62
C HIS A 786 21.94 -0.22 -17.07
N ILE A 787 22.94 -1.03 -17.41
CA ILE A 787 24.08 -0.61 -18.23
C ILE A 787 23.97 -1.38 -19.55
N LEU A 788 23.69 -0.65 -20.63
CA LEU A 788 23.65 -1.18 -21.99
C LEU A 788 24.87 -0.69 -22.76
N ALA A 789 25.51 -1.59 -23.51
CA ALA A 789 26.68 -1.27 -24.33
C ALA A 789 26.37 -1.39 -25.82
N SER A 790 26.88 -0.47 -26.64
CA SER A 790 26.95 -0.69 -28.09
C SER A 790 27.78 -1.94 -28.38
N GLY A 791 27.56 -2.63 -29.51
CA GLY A 791 28.32 -3.85 -29.83
C GLY A 791 29.85 -3.69 -29.79
N ALA A 792 30.39 -2.50 -30.11
CA ALA A 792 31.83 -2.22 -30.01
C ALA A 792 32.30 -1.98 -28.56
N ALA A 793 31.42 -1.44 -27.70
CA ALA A 793 31.67 -1.27 -26.26
C ALA A 793 31.54 -2.60 -25.50
N ALA A 794 30.59 -3.46 -25.87
CA ALA A 794 30.40 -4.78 -25.28
C ALA A 794 31.64 -5.68 -25.43
N ASP A 795 32.33 -5.61 -26.58
CA ASP A 795 33.62 -6.30 -26.82
C ASP A 795 34.75 -5.89 -25.84
N GLN A 796 34.60 -4.78 -25.11
CA GLN A 796 35.57 -4.26 -24.11
C GLN A 796 35.18 -4.58 -22.65
N VAL A 797 33.98 -5.16 -22.42
CA VAL A 797 33.47 -5.47 -21.08
C VAL A 797 34.12 -6.76 -20.57
N THR A 798 34.69 -6.67 -19.36
CA THR A 798 35.38 -7.79 -18.70
C THR A 798 34.55 -8.51 -17.65
N GLY A 799 33.47 -7.87 -17.18
CA GLY A 799 32.55 -8.39 -16.16
C GLY A 799 31.48 -7.36 -15.80
N ALA A 800 30.44 -7.83 -15.11
CA ALA A 800 29.25 -7.08 -14.71
C ALA A 800 28.77 -7.60 -13.35
N ASP A 801 28.18 -6.73 -12.52
CA ASP A 801 27.78 -6.99 -11.14
C ASP A 801 26.65 -6.02 -10.71
N VAL A 802 25.63 -6.48 -9.99
CA VAL A 802 24.55 -5.62 -9.45
C VAL A 802 24.50 -5.78 -7.93
N TRP A 803 25.33 -5.00 -7.25
CA TRP A 803 25.62 -5.13 -5.82
C TRP A 803 24.36 -4.88 -4.96
N THR A 804 23.85 -5.93 -4.30
CA THR A 804 22.47 -6.03 -3.78
C THR A 804 22.21 -5.33 -2.44
N ILE A 805 22.85 -4.17 -2.22
CA ILE A 805 22.83 -3.46 -0.92
C ILE A 805 21.54 -2.71 -0.57
N ASN A 806 20.60 -2.52 -1.50
CA ASN A 806 19.55 -1.49 -1.39
C ASN A 806 18.13 -2.02 -1.60
N ALA A 807 17.78 -2.45 -2.82
CA ALA A 807 16.45 -2.96 -3.15
C ALA A 807 16.11 -4.24 -2.36
N TYR A 808 17.14 -5.00 -1.98
CA TYR A 808 16.98 -6.24 -1.22
C TYR A 808 16.88 -5.99 0.29
N GLU A 809 17.13 -4.75 0.74
CA GLU A 809 17.11 -4.35 2.15
C GLU A 809 15.78 -3.70 2.55
N GLN A 810 15.39 -3.96 3.80
CA GLN A 810 14.13 -3.45 4.35
C GLN A 810 14.18 -1.94 4.61
N VAL A 811 13.07 -1.27 4.29
CA VAL A 811 12.93 0.20 4.25
C VAL A 811 13.14 0.90 5.60
N GLY A 812 13.10 0.18 6.73
CA GLY A 812 13.34 0.73 8.07
C GLY A 812 14.81 1.09 8.36
N ILE A 813 15.78 0.56 7.58
CA ILE A 813 17.21 0.96 7.67
C ILE A 813 17.46 2.31 6.99
N GLU A 814 16.60 2.67 6.03
CA GLU A 814 16.67 3.89 5.24
C GLU A 814 16.63 5.14 6.13
N TYR A 815 17.38 6.18 5.75
CA TYR A 815 17.42 7.43 6.55
C TYR A 815 16.02 8.03 6.73
N SER A 816 15.12 7.87 5.74
CA SER A 816 13.77 8.41 5.72
C SER A 816 12.86 7.83 6.81
N ARG A 817 13.18 6.63 7.34
CA ARG A 817 12.41 5.87 8.34
C ARG A 817 13.05 5.83 9.73
N ASN A 818 14.14 6.57 9.94
CA ASN A 818 14.81 6.73 11.23
C ASN A 818 13.81 7.08 12.37
N ASN A 819 13.83 6.30 13.46
CA ASN A 819 12.97 6.46 14.65
C ASN A 819 11.44 6.34 14.39
N TYR A 820 11.00 5.64 13.33
CA TYR A 820 9.56 5.39 13.12
C TYR A 820 8.99 4.36 14.11
N ASN A 821 9.82 3.48 14.67
CA ASN A 821 9.47 2.49 15.68
C ASN A 821 10.46 2.53 16.85
N VAL A 822 10.11 1.95 18.00
CA VAL A 822 11.02 1.72 19.13
C VAL A 822 12.19 0.80 18.74
N THR A 823 11.98 -0.10 17.79
CA THR A 823 13.02 -0.89 17.11
C THR A 823 13.85 0.04 16.23
N GLN A 824 15.09 0.32 16.64
CA GLN A 824 16.01 1.19 15.91
C GLN A 824 16.78 0.37 14.85
N LEU A 825 16.62 0.74 13.58
CA LEU A 825 17.14 -0.02 12.43
C LEU A 825 18.17 0.77 11.60
N TYR A 826 18.23 2.09 11.75
CA TYR A 826 19.19 2.94 11.05
C TYR A 826 20.64 2.70 11.52
N SER A 827 21.53 2.49 10.55
CA SER A 827 22.96 2.21 10.71
C SER A 827 23.79 3.07 9.75
N VAL A 828 25.01 3.44 10.11
CA VAL A 828 25.93 4.17 9.20
C VAL A 828 26.78 3.16 8.42
N ASP A 829 26.11 2.48 7.50
CA ASP A 829 26.65 1.50 6.55
C ASP A 829 26.01 1.67 5.16
N VAL A 830 26.41 0.84 4.20
CA VAL A 830 25.97 0.93 2.79
C VAL A 830 24.54 0.44 2.55
N SER A 831 24.01 -0.43 3.43
CA SER A 831 22.72 -1.09 3.28
C SER A 831 21.55 -0.11 3.29
N ARG A 832 20.65 -0.16 2.30
CA ARG A 832 19.54 0.80 2.14
C ARG A 832 20.02 2.27 2.16
N SER A 833 21.09 2.53 1.41
CA SER A 833 21.54 3.87 1.01
C SER A 833 20.64 4.50 -0.05
N SER A 834 19.93 3.65 -0.80
CA SER A 834 18.86 3.96 -1.76
C SER A 834 17.81 2.83 -1.71
N ASP A 835 16.73 2.94 -2.48
CA ASP A 835 15.85 1.83 -2.83
C ASP A 835 16.27 1.07 -4.11
N HIS A 836 17.23 1.60 -4.87
CA HIS A 836 17.84 0.96 -6.06
C HIS A 836 19.24 0.39 -5.77
N ASN A 837 19.55 -0.81 -6.27
CA ASN A 837 20.90 -1.40 -6.21
C ASN A 837 21.82 -0.79 -7.30
N PRO A 838 23.06 -0.38 -6.97
CA PRO A 838 24.03 0.08 -7.97
C PRO A 838 24.50 -1.06 -8.89
N PHE A 839 24.70 -0.76 -10.17
CA PHE A 839 25.21 -1.68 -11.19
C PHE A 839 26.63 -1.24 -11.58
N LEU A 840 27.59 -2.15 -11.53
CA LEU A 840 29.01 -1.99 -11.88
C LEU A 840 29.41 -2.83 -13.11
N ILE A 841 30.28 -2.30 -13.97
CA ILE A 841 31.00 -3.06 -15.01
C ILE A 841 32.50 -2.75 -15.05
N GLY A 842 33.29 -3.72 -15.53
CA GLY A 842 34.74 -3.60 -15.72
C GLY A 842 35.12 -3.49 -17.20
N LEU A 843 36.08 -2.63 -17.55
CA LEU A 843 36.45 -2.26 -18.92
C LEU A 843 37.95 -2.47 -19.21
N ASP A 844 38.32 -3.06 -20.35
CA ASP A 844 39.71 -3.19 -20.79
C ASP A 844 39.93 -2.85 -22.28
N PHE A 845 40.29 -1.60 -22.54
CA PHE A 845 40.60 -1.11 -23.89
C PHE A 845 41.98 -1.51 -24.43
N THR A 846 42.77 -2.35 -23.74
CA THR A 846 44.14 -2.69 -24.19
C THR A 846 44.20 -3.52 -25.48
N GLY A 847 43.06 -4.00 -25.98
CA GLY A 847 42.91 -4.59 -27.31
C GLY A 847 42.80 -3.58 -28.46
N GLU A 848 42.43 -2.32 -28.19
CA GLU A 848 42.06 -1.36 -29.24
C GLU A 848 43.26 -0.86 -30.07
N PRO A 849 43.07 -0.61 -31.38
CA PRO A 849 44.12 -0.10 -32.25
C PRO A 849 44.38 1.38 -31.97
N THR A 850 45.36 1.66 -31.10
CA THR A 850 45.78 3.00 -30.64
C THR A 850 45.58 4.09 -31.71
N PRO A 851 44.77 5.13 -31.45
CA PRO A 851 44.41 6.11 -32.47
C PRO A 851 45.67 6.79 -33.03
N THR A 852 45.91 6.59 -34.33
CA THR A 852 47.07 7.18 -34.99
C THR A 852 46.88 8.70 -35.06
N PRO A 853 47.75 9.51 -34.42
CA PRO A 853 47.52 10.95 -34.32
C PRO A 853 47.51 11.59 -35.70
N THR A 854 46.33 12.10 -36.09
CA THR A 854 46.14 12.73 -37.41
C THR A 854 47.01 13.98 -37.49
N SER A 855 48.11 13.89 -38.23
CA SER A 855 49.09 14.98 -38.32
C SER A 855 48.47 16.18 -39.03
N THR A 856 48.14 17.23 -38.28
CA THR A 856 47.60 18.49 -38.81
C THR A 856 48.49 19.00 -39.94
N PRO A 857 47.98 19.16 -41.18
CA PRO A 857 48.77 19.71 -42.27
C PRO A 857 49.19 21.15 -41.94
N PRO A 858 50.42 21.59 -42.26
CA PRO A 858 50.87 22.94 -41.93
C PRO A 858 49.97 24.01 -42.56
N LEU A 859 49.57 25.01 -41.76
CA LEU A 859 48.77 26.15 -42.22
C LEU A 859 49.47 26.90 -43.37
N GLU A 860 48.88 26.82 -44.57
CA GLU A 860 49.30 27.61 -45.72
C GLU A 860 48.85 29.08 -45.52
N PRO A 861 49.72 30.08 -45.72
CA PRO A 861 49.41 31.47 -45.36
C PRO A 861 48.33 32.08 -46.27
N ALA A 862 47.32 32.70 -45.65
CA ALA A 862 46.14 33.24 -46.34
C ALA A 862 46.49 34.29 -47.43
N PRO A 863 45.88 34.21 -48.62
CA PRO A 863 46.09 35.18 -49.69
C PRO A 863 45.40 36.52 -49.38
N THR A 864 46.08 37.62 -49.71
CA THR A 864 45.52 38.98 -49.56
C THR A 864 44.59 39.31 -50.72
N GLU A 865 43.33 39.68 -50.44
CA GLU A 865 42.43 40.17 -51.48
C GLU A 865 42.90 41.51 -52.09
N THR A 866 42.65 41.70 -53.39
CA THR A 866 42.76 43.00 -54.06
C THR A 866 41.79 43.05 -55.26
N SER A 867 41.14 44.21 -55.40
CA SER A 867 40.04 44.56 -56.32
C SER A 867 40.06 44.00 -57.76
N ALA A 868 38.87 43.63 -58.25
CA ALA A 868 38.57 43.19 -59.61
C ALA A 868 38.73 44.28 -60.71
N PRO A 869 38.70 43.85 -61.99
CA PRO A 869 37.75 44.49 -62.92
C PRO A 869 37.01 43.52 -63.89
N GLU A 870 35.83 43.97 -64.34
CA GLU A 870 34.98 43.43 -65.44
C GLU A 870 35.43 44.01 -66.83
N PRO A 871 34.82 43.72 -68.01
CA PRO A 871 33.78 42.72 -68.38
C PRO A 871 33.95 41.98 -69.76
N THR A 872 33.30 40.80 -69.93
CA THR A 872 32.39 40.37 -71.06
C THR A 872 32.86 40.40 -72.56
N PRO A 873 32.25 39.73 -73.61
CA PRO A 873 31.17 38.69 -73.72
C PRO A 873 31.56 37.40 -74.55
N THR A 874 30.62 36.43 -74.75
CA THR A 874 29.89 36.15 -76.04
C THR A 874 29.33 34.71 -76.21
N SER A 875 28.09 34.57 -76.76
CA SER A 875 27.43 33.38 -77.42
C SER A 875 27.18 32.09 -76.60
N THR A 876 25.95 31.59 -76.35
CA THR A 876 24.88 30.98 -77.23
C THR A 876 25.26 29.62 -77.85
N GLU A 877 24.44 28.56 -77.94
CA GLU A 877 22.96 28.33 -77.92
C GLU A 877 22.67 26.90 -77.34
N GLY A 878 21.47 26.43 -76.94
CA GLY A 878 20.14 27.05 -76.79
C GLY A 878 18.99 26.03 -76.52
N ALA A 879 17.86 26.52 -75.99
CA ALA A 879 16.48 25.96 -75.99
C ALA A 879 16.07 24.69 -75.17
N GLY A 880 14.94 24.79 -74.45
CA GLY A 880 14.18 23.70 -73.78
C GLY A 880 12.89 23.32 -74.58
N PRO A 881 11.66 23.20 -73.99
CA PRO A 881 11.22 23.64 -72.65
C PRO A 881 10.22 22.73 -71.86
N GLY A 882 9.97 23.08 -70.58
CA GLY A 882 8.73 22.77 -69.83
C GLY A 882 8.66 21.40 -69.13
N VAL A 883 7.85 21.20 -68.08
CA VAL A 883 6.91 22.09 -67.36
C VAL A 883 6.92 21.75 -65.86
N SER A 884 6.70 22.74 -64.98
CA SER A 884 6.38 22.58 -63.55
C SER A 884 5.09 23.33 -63.22
N PRO A 885 4.35 22.93 -62.18
CA PRO A 885 3.76 23.92 -61.29
C PRO A 885 4.05 23.61 -59.81
N THR A 886 4.79 24.51 -59.15
CA THR A 886 4.79 24.65 -57.69
C THR A 886 3.44 25.21 -57.23
N MET A 887 2.93 24.76 -56.09
CA MET A 887 2.02 25.57 -55.26
C MET A 887 2.49 25.49 -53.80
N SER A 888 2.53 26.64 -53.14
CA SER A 888 2.81 26.80 -51.71
C SER A 888 1.73 27.71 -51.12
N ALA A 889 1.33 27.46 -49.86
CA ALA A 889 0.27 28.20 -49.19
C ALA A 889 0.54 28.35 -47.68
N THR A 890 1.15 29.49 -47.37
CA THR A 890 1.22 30.26 -46.12
C THR A 890 0.27 29.86 -44.95
N PRO A 891 0.76 29.87 -43.69
CA PRO A 891 -0.07 29.64 -42.49
C PRO A 891 -0.94 30.86 -42.11
N PRO A 892 -2.01 30.67 -41.29
CA PRO A 892 -2.74 31.76 -40.66
C PRO A 892 -2.02 32.26 -39.39
N ALA A 893 -2.24 33.52 -39.00
CA ALA A 893 -1.65 34.12 -37.80
C ALA A 893 -2.66 34.94 -36.99
N ALA A 894 -2.44 34.96 -35.67
CA ALA A 894 -2.87 35.94 -34.65
C ALA A 894 -4.35 36.38 -34.61
N GLY A 895 -4.99 36.12 -33.47
CA GLY A 895 -6.23 36.77 -33.03
C GLY A 895 -6.25 36.95 -31.51
N GLU A 896 -6.17 38.19 -31.05
CA GLU A 896 -6.11 38.61 -29.63
C GLU A 896 -6.59 40.08 -29.51
N PRO A 897 -6.88 40.61 -28.30
CA PRO A 897 -7.30 39.94 -27.06
C PRO A 897 -8.52 40.58 -26.38
N SER A 898 -9.20 39.86 -25.48
CA SER A 898 -9.84 40.47 -24.29
C SER A 898 -10.22 39.43 -23.22
N GLY A 899 -9.39 39.29 -22.19
CA GLY A 899 -9.68 38.49 -20.99
C GLY A 899 -8.56 38.67 -19.97
N THR A 900 -8.87 39.26 -18.81
CA THR A 900 -7.85 39.55 -17.78
C THR A 900 -7.52 38.28 -16.99
N PRO A 901 -6.27 37.80 -16.96
CA PRO A 901 -5.91 36.65 -16.15
C PRO A 901 -5.74 37.06 -14.68
N THR A 902 -6.61 36.53 -13.83
CA THR A 902 -6.36 36.36 -12.38
C THR A 902 -6.52 34.88 -12.07
N GLY A 903 -5.47 34.12 -12.37
CA GLY A 903 -5.35 32.70 -12.05
C GLY A 903 -3.92 32.46 -11.54
N VAL A 904 -3.82 31.79 -10.40
CA VAL A 904 -2.54 31.28 -9.86
C VAL A 904 -2.15 30.06 -10.71
N PRO A 905 -0.86 29.79 -10.97
CA PRO A 905 -0.44 28.51 -11.55
C PRO A 905 -1.01 27.34 -10.75
N GLY A 906 -1.37 26.25 -11.45
CA GLY A 906 -1.78 25.02 -10.78
C GLY A 906 -0.61 24.50 -9.94
N ALA A 907 -0.88 24.17 -8.68
CA ALA A 907 0.04 23.37 -7.90
C ALA A 907 -0.17 21.91 -8.29
N ASP A 908 0.45 21.50 -9.40
CA ASP A 908 0.63 20.09 -9.73
C ASP A 908 1.63 19.53 -8.71
N GLY A 909 1.08 19.13 -7.55
CA GLY A 909 1.82 18.61 -6.42
C GLY A 909 2.43 17.27 -6.80
N GLY A 910 3.68 17.30 -7.27
CA GLY A 910 4.50 16.13 -7.49
C GLY A 910 4.73 15.40 -6.17
N MET A 911 3.82 14.48 -5.86
CA MET A 911 4.10 13.34 -5.00
C MET A 911 5.25 12.54 -5.64
N LEU A 912 5.95 11.74 -4.84
CA LEU A 912 7.21 11.11 -5.22
C LEU A 912 7.12 10.39 -6.59
N ALA A 913 8.21 10.40 -7.36
CA ALA A 913 8.46 9.28 -8.27
C ALA A 913 8.33 8.00 -7.43
N THR A 914 7.46 7.08 -7.83
CA THR A 914 6.64 6.34 -6.84
C THR A 914 7.39 5.17 -6.20
N THR A 915 8.31 5.49 -5.28
CA THR A 915 9.23 4.61 -4.54
C THR A 915 8.51 3.73 -3.49
N GLY A 916 7.50 2.98 -3.93
CA GLY A 916 6.62 2.10 -3.13
C GLY A 916 5.67 2.82 -2.15
N ALA A 917 6.03 4.02 -1.70
CA ALA A 917 5.49 4.67 -0.49
C ALA A 917 3.99 5.03 -0.49
N GLU A 918 3.29 4.93 -1.63
CA GLU A 918 1.86 5.27 -1.73
C GLU A 918 0.94 4.12 -2.18
N LEU A 919 1.47 2.95 -2.53
CA LEU A 919 0.61 1.79 -2.86
C LEU A 919 -0.03 1.16 -1.61
N GLY A 920 0.56 1.37 -0.42
CA GLY A 920 -0.01 0.96 0.86
C GLY A 920 -1.23 1.76 1.36
N LEU A 921 -1.81 2.68 0.56
CA LEU A 921 -2.87 3.59 1.02
C LEU A 921 -4.12 3.71 0.14
N LEU A 922 -4.40 2.77 -0.78
CA LEU A 922 -5.60 2.84 -1.65
C LEU A 922 -6.52 1.60 -1.72
N LEU A 923 -6.43 0.69 -0.75
CA LEU A 923 -7.51 -0.27 -0.41
C LEU A 923 -7.78 -0.19 1.11
N PRO A 924 -9.06 -0.28 1.57
CA PRO A 924 -10.02 -1.30 1.11
C PRO A 924 -11.44 -0.75 0.86
N PHE A 925 -11.67 -0.04 -0.25
CA PHE A 925 -13.03 0.36 -0.68
C PHE A 925 -13.35 0.14 -2.18
N GLY A 926 -12.50 -0.58 -2.93
CA GLY A 926 -12.74 -0.90 -4.35
C GLY A 926 -13.77 -2.02 -4.63
N GLY A 927 -14.03 -2.90 -3.65
CA GLY A 927 -14.69 -4.20 -3.89
C GLY A 927 -16.20 -4.22 -4.18
N ALA A 928 -16.90 -3.08 -4.19
CA ALA A 928 -18.37 -3.06 -4.12
C ALA A 928 -19.13 -2.67 -5.42
N ALA A 929 -18.45 -2.21 -6.48
CA ALA A 929 -19.13 -1.52 -7.59
C ALA A 929 -19.17 -2.24 -8.96
N LEU A 930 -18.31 -3.25 -9.21
CA LEU A 930 -18.13 -3.84 -10.56
C LEU A 930 -18.61 -5.29 -10.74
N LEU A 931 -19.00 -5.99 -9.66
CA LEU A 931 -19.43 -7.41 -9.69
C LEU A 931 -20.70 -7.70 -10.54
N LEU A 932 -21.43 -6.68 -10.96
CA LEU A 932 -22.63 -6.78 -11.81
C LEU A 932 -22.36 -6.73 -13.33
N ALA A 933 -21.12 -6.44 -13.76
CA ALA A 933 -20.76 -6.38 -15.18
C ALA A 933 -20.08 -7.68 -15.68
N GLY A 934 -19.00 -8.12 -15.02
CA GLY A 934 -18.20 -9.28 -15.47
C GLY A 934 -18.96 -10.62 -15.41
N THR A 935 -19.78 -10.80 -14.38
CA THR A 935 -20.63 -12.00 -14.18
C THR A 935 -21.58 -12.26 -15.36
N LEU A 936 -22.08 -11.21 -16.01
CA LEU A 936 -22.99 -11.33 -17.15
C LEU A 936 -22.27 -11.81 -18.43
N ALA A 937 -21.00 -11.43 -18.63
CA ALA A 937 -20.21 -11.86 -19.79
C ALA A 937 -19.88 -13.37 -19.74
N LEU A 938 -19.44 -13.87 -18.58
CA LEU A 938 -19.13 -15.28 -18.35
C LEU A 938 -20.39 -16.18 -18.47
N LEU A 939 -21.54 -15.72 -17.97
CA LEU A 939 -22.83 -16.44 -18.11
C LEU A 939 -23.33 -16.52 -19.56
N VAL A 940 -23.01 -15.53 -20.40
CA VAL A 940 -23.34 -15.56 -21.83
C VAL A 940 -22.40 -16.51 -22.59
N LYS A 941 -21.08 -16.45 -22.35
CA LYS A 941 -20.09 -17.33 -22.99
C LYS A 941 -20.38 -18.81 -22.68
N ARG A 942 -20.60 -19.15 -21.39
CA ARG A 942 -20.86 -20.53 -20.93
C ARG A 942 -22.22 -21.10 -21.41
N ARG A 943 -23.10 -20.29 -22.00
CA ARG A 943 -24.34 -20.73 -22.67
C ARG A 943 -24.21 -20.90 -24.18
N ALA A 944 -23.14 -20.40 -24.81
CA ALA A 944 -22.87 -20.64 -26.23
C ALA A 944 -22.32 -22.05 -26.47
N ASP A 945 -21.43 -22.52 -25.58
CA ASP A 945 -20.71 -23.80 -25.73
C ASP A 945 -21.54 -25.04 -25.28
N GLN A 946 -22.86 -24.89 -25.11
CA GLN A 946 -23.80 -25.99 -24.80
C GLN A 946 -25.08 -25.95 -25.67
N ALA A 947 -24.99 -25.45 -26.90
CA ALA A 947 -26.10 -25.31 -27.85
C ALA A 947 -25.83 -26.01 -29.21
#